data_AF-A0A1M3IBM3-F1
#
_entry.id   AF-A0A1M3IBM3-F1
#
_cell.length_a   1.000
_cell.length_b   1.000
_cell.length_c   1.000
_cell.angle_alpha   90.00
_cell.angle_beta   90.00
_cell.angle_gamma   90.00
#
_symmetry.space_group_name_H-M   'P 1'
#
loop_
_entity.id
_entity.type
_entity.pdbx_description
1 polymer ?
#
loop_
_entity_poly.entity_id
_entity_poly.type
_entity_poly.pdbx_seq_one_letter_code
_entity_poly.pdbx_strand_id
1 'polypeptide(L)'
;MGTDWAAKESRFNAASRIITTLMDSLYKVNKNVEFALRVYGHQSPAQYNDCSDTKLEVMFSKDNLTQMSLRLAALRPIGVSPIAYSLKEAAENDLTDLLHNTYSLILITDGEESCGGNICDVVKELLAKRIDFKPYILSLVDNTVLKSQYDCLGNYLTVTADKDIKPTVGKIVEAYKPMLTLTTVQRKVLESTVVKAPSMVNVTIPKFEMKKEVEVTEPAPAPVELPKPAPKPKTERAETKEPNIVQAPPPTDLTDRTNEVAPDILKEDIAFIRPLISHRTFSIYYADPVLKQRAIPSYNPAKLEVEKLATSPAPAAVKPISKPVEITATNVDAPKTVTPPTANYKPIVSAPPPPAVTNKPASKPVIAPKPERIEPQPVASTKPKELKYTQKNEDAKETTLQVYFSDGKGTFYQTSPQLVLLDPKTKQPLQKFYRTVDAAGIPDPQKIPAGNYNLTITGKANYIVPDVKIEANKNNAIIIPVSEGSIYFAYRDNPKRAVEYTATVFHRFSTSQVVRQKCTQELFYEPGTYHVEINTLPPFKRTFDLNFGEQYQVEIPEEGQLVLANTTSVGRVVLYYPFGDQFRIFYSLQINGSGEPQKLSLLPGTYKAGFRKTPNSEQTIVDFVITSNNVTNLELK
;
A
#
# COMPACT_ATOMS: atom_id res chain seq x y z
N MET A 1 20.49 2.46 13.79
CA MET A 1 21.29 1.37 14.40
C MET A 1 21.18 0.15 13.49
N GLY A 2 22.20 -0.71 13.40
CA GLY A 2 22.18 -1.88 12.50
C GLY A 2 21.49 -3.08 13.14
N THR A 3 20.67 -3.82 12.38
CA THR A 3 20.11 -5.12 12.79
C THR A 3 20.97 -6.28 12.25
N ASP A 4 21.12 -7.34 13.06
CA ASP A 4 22.06 -8.46 12.80
C ASP A 4 21.74 -9.25 11.52
N TRP A 5 20.51 -9.14 11.02
CA TRP A 5 20.06 -9.69 9.74
C TRP A 5 21.04 -9.41 8.60
N ALA A 6 21.49 -8.15 8.46
CA ALA A 6 22.26 -7.67 7.30
C ALA A 6 23.61 -8.37 7.10
N ALA A 7 24.13 -9.08 8.12
CA ALA A 7 25.36 -9.86 8.02
C ALA A 7 25.15 -11.31 7.52
N LYS A 8 23.90 -11.77 7.36
CA LYS A 8 23.55 -13.19 7.11
C LYS A 8 22.47 -13.39 6.04
N GLU A 9 21.37 -12.62 6.09
CA GLU A 9 20.24 -12.77 5.14
C GLU A 9 19.41 -11.48 5.01
N SER A 10 18.53 -11.41 4.01
CA SER A 10 17.57 -10.31 3.90
C SER A 10 16.52 -10.41 5.00
N ARG A 11 15.95 -9.26 5.43
CA ARG A 11 14.83 -9.26 6.39
C ARG A 11 13.60 -9.99 5.85
N PHE A 12 13.42 -10.03 4.54
CA PHE A 12 12.36 -10.79 3.88
C PHE A 12 12.56 -12.32 3.97
N ASN A 13 13.81 -12.79 3.89
CA ASN A 13 14.14 -14.19 4.15
C ASN A 13 13.90 -14.52 5.63
N ALA A 14 14.33 -13.66 6.56
CA ALA A 14 14.06 -13.79 7.99
C ALA A 14 12.54 -13.84 8.28
N ALA A 15 11.73 -12.97 7.67
CA ALA A 15 10.27 -13.00 7.74
C ALA A 15 9.71 -14.34 7.23
N SER A 16 10.19 -14.83 6.09
CA SER A 16 9.78 -16.10 5.51
C SER A 16 10.11 -17.28 6.44
N ARG A 17 11.27 -17.25 7.10
CA ARG A 17 11.68 -18.22 8.13
C ARG A 17 10.82 -18.13 9.39
N ILE A 18 10.42 -16.94 9.83
CA ILE A 18 9.49 -16.73 10.95
C ILE A 18 8.12 -17.34 10.64
N ILE A 19 7.53 -17.05 9.47
CA ILE A 19 6.22 -17.58 9.04
C ILE A 19 6.24 -19.12 9.01
N THR A 20 7.22 -19.70 8.34
CA THR A 20 7.34 -21.16 8.19
C THR A 20 7.62 -21.88 9.52
N THR A 21 8.46 -21.30 10.39
CA THR A 21 8.71 -21.83 11.75
C THR A 21 7.46 -21.76 12.63
N LEU A 22 6.69 -20.67 12.51
CA LEU A 22 5.44 -20.48 13.23
C LEU A 22 4.38 -21.50 12.80
N MET A 23 4.18 -21.68 11.50
CA MET A 23 3.24 -22.68 10.96
C MET A 23 3.60 -24.11 11.37
N ASP A 24 4.86 -24.51 11.21
CA ASP A 24 5.37 -25.81 11.66
C ASP A 24 5.16 -26.03 13.18
N SER A 25 5.30 -24.99 14.00
CA SER A 25 5.06 -25.05 15.44
C SER A 25 3.56 -25.15 15.79
N LEU A 26 2.69 -24.44 15.06
CA LEU A 26 1.23 -24.46 15.27
C LEU A 26 0.59 -25.76 14.77
N TYR A 27 1.02 -26.30 13.62
CA TYR A 27 0.55 -27.59 13.09
C TYR A 27 0.86 -28.77 14.02
N LYS A 28 1.92 -28.68 14.85
CA LYS A 28 2.23 -29.65 15.90
C LYS A 28 1.26 -29.61 17.09
N VAL A 29 0.59 -28.47 17.32
CA VAL A 29 -0.46 -28.32 18.33
C VAL A 29 -1.82 -28.73 17.75
N ASN A 30 -2.17 -28.26 16.55
CA ASN A 30 -3.42 -28.64 15.88
C ASN A 30 -3.28 -28.57 14.35
N LYS A 31 -3.45 -29.71 13.68
CA LYS A 31 -3.39 -29.83 12.20
C LYS A 31 -4.59 -29.21 11.46
N ASN A 32 -5.68 -28.89 12.16
CA ASN A 32 -6.87 -28.30 11.55
C ASN A 32 -6.79 -26.77 11.38
N VAL A 33 -5.69 -26.13 11.80
CA VAL A 33 -5.46 -24.70 11.56
C VAL A 33 -5.25 -24.47 10.06
N GLU A 34 -5.90 -23.44 9.54
CA GLU A 34 -5.74 -22.99 8.16
C GLU A 34 -4.96 -21.68 8.14
N PHE A 35 -4.02 -21.56 7.22
CA PHE A 35 -3.18 -20.36 7.07
C PHE A 35 -3.41 -19.72 5.72
N ALA A 36 -3.48 -18.40 5.70
CA ALA A 36 -3.42 -17.57 4.50
C ALA A 36 -2.17 -16.66 4.56
N LEU A 37 -1.81 -16.09 3.41
CA LEU A 37 -0.78 -15.07 3.30
C LEU A 37 -1.26 -13.96 2.37
N ARG A 38 -1.54 -12.80 2.97
CA ARG A 38 -1.58 -11.52 2.24
C ARG A 38 -0.22 -10.84 2.34
N VAL A 39 0.25 -10.29 1.23
CA VAL A 39 1.53 -9.58 1.12
C VAL A 39 1.26 -8.21 0.52
N TYR A 40 2.09 -7.23 0.86
CA TYR A 40 2.02 -5.86 0.38
C TYR A 40 3.37 -5.39 -0.16
N GLY A 41 3.36 -4.41 -1.06
CA GLY A 41 4.59 -3.84 -1.62
C GLY A 41 5.42 -4.84 -2.44
N HIS A 42 4.77 -5.79 -3.13
CA HIS A 42 5.44 -6.86 -3.89
C HIS A 42 5.07 -6.90 -5.37
N GLN A 43 4.15 -6.04 -5.83
CA GLN A 43 3.66 -6.00 -7.21
C GLN A 43 4.16 -4.77 -7.99
N SER A 44 4.36 -3.64 -7.31
CA SER A 44 4.63 -2.33 -7.90
C SER A 44 5.90 -1.70 -7.28
N PRO A 45 6.97 -1.45 -8.06
CA PRO A 45 8.19 -0.79 -7.57
C PRO A 45 7.94 0.52 -6.81
N ALA A 46 8.66 0.74 -5.70
CA ALA A 46 8.40 1.80 -4.71
C ALA A 46 8.37 3.21 -5.30
N GLN A 47 9.11 3.45 -6.39
CA GLN A 47 9.11 4.70 -7.17
C GLN A 47 7.72 5.11 -7.70
N TYR A 48 6.81 4.16 -7.90
CA TYR A 48 5.43 4.41 -8.31
C TYR A 48 4.49 4.74 -7.13
N ASN A 49 4.96 4.51 -5.89
CA ASN A 49 4.25 4.76 -4.63
C ASN A 49 2.83 4.16 -4.60
N ASP A 50 2.69 2.93 -5.11
CA ASP A 50 1.40 2.25 -5.29
C ASP A 50 0.79 1.83 -3.96
N CYS A 51 -0.08 2.69 -3.42
CA CYS A 51 -0.77 2.46 -2.16
C CYS A 51 -1.90 1.42 -2.25
N SER A 52 -2.11 0.80 -3.41
CA SER A 52 -3.00 -0.35 -3.62
C SER A 52 -2.27 -1.69 -3.76
N ASP A 53 -0.92 -1.71 -3.66
CA ASP A 53 -0.09 -2.92 -3.76
C ASP A 53 -0.26 -3.82 -2.53
N THR A 54 -1.31 -4.64 -2.55
CA THR A 54 -1.60 -5.69 -1.56
C THR A 54 -2.43 -6.82 -2.18
N LYS A 55 -2.09 -8.08 -1.86
CA LYS A 55 -2.77 -9.25 -2.42
C LYS A 55 -2.65 -10.51 -1.56
N LEU A 56 -3.75 -11.25 -1.52
CA LEU A 56 -3.79 -12.64 -1.05
C LEU A 56 -2.98 -13.53 -2.01
N GLU A 57 -1.81 -13.99 -1.56
CA GLU A 57 -0.87 -14.81 -2.32
C GLU A 57 -0.93 -16.30 -1.95
N VAL A 58 -1.45 -16.63 -0.77
CA VAL A 58 -1.87 -17.98 -0.37
C VAL A 58 -3.23 -17.88 0.30
N MET A 59 -4.24 -18.56 -0.26
CA MET A 59 -5.58 -18.67 0.34
C MET A 59 -5.57 -19.57 1.59
N PHE A 60 -6.56 -19.44 2.46
CA PHE A 60 -6.74 -20.34 3.61
C PHE A 60 -6.82 -21.80 3.15
N SER A 61 -5.93 -22.64 3.69
CA SER A 61 -5.95 -24.09 3.50
C SER A 61 -5.16 -24.83 4.60
N LYS A 62 -5.48 -26.12 4.78
CA LYS A 62 -4.80 -27.04 5.73
C LYS A 62 -3.52 -27.60 5.13
N ASP A 63 -2.58 -27.98 6.00
CA ASP A 63 -1.28 -28.58 5.66
C ASP A 63 -0.47 -27.84 4.56
N ASN A 64 -0.71 -26.54 4.39
CA ASN A 64 -0.26 -25.76 3.22
C ASN A 64 1.17 -25.21 3.34
N LEU A 65 1.97 -25.68 4.30
CA LEU A 65 3.34 -25.25 4.58
C LEU A 65 4.25 -25.26 3.34
N THR A 66 4.08 -26.24 2.45
CA THR A 66 4.84 -26.34 1.18
C THR A 66 4.40 -25.29 0.16
N GLN A 67 3.10 -25.02 0.05
CA GLN A 67 2.58 -23.94 -0.81
C GLN A 67 3.09 -22.59 -0.30
N MET A 68 3.07 -22.39 1.03
CA MET A 68 3.55 -21.18 1.68
C MET A 68 5.04 -20.94 1.43
N SER A 69 5.90 -21.93 1.68
CA SER A 69 7.35 -21.78 1.51
C SER A 69 7.75 -21.54 0.05
N LEU A 70 7.10 -22.23 -0.90
CA LEU A 70 7.30 -21.99 -2.34
C LEU A 70 6.81 -20.61 -2.78
N ARG A 71 5.68 -20.12 -2.26
CA ARG A 71 5.17 -18.78 -2.60
C ARG A 71 6.08 -17.69 -2.05
N LEU A 72 6.50 -17.80 -0.79
CA LEU A 72 7.45 -16.89 -0.13
C LEU A 72 8.78 -16.82 -0.88
N ALA A 73 9.36 -17.96 -1.27
CA ALA A 73 10.59 -18.02 -2.06
C ALA A 73 10.49 -17.39 -3.46
N ALA A 74 9.26 -17.24 -3.99
CA ALA A 74 8.98 -16.62 -5.28
C ALA A 74 8.53 -15.14 -5.18
N LEU A 75 8.44 -14.57 -3.97
CA LEU A 75 8.08 -13.19 -3.72
C LEU A 75 9.31 -12.29 -3.55
N ARG A 76 9.11 -10.97 -3.68
CA ARG A 76 10.15 -9.93 -3.61
C ARG A 76 9.55 -8.69 -2.94
N PRO A 77 10.22 -8.04 -1.96
CA PRO A 77 9.79 -6.75 -1.43
C PRO A 77 10.29 -5.64 -2.36
N ILE A 78 9.40 -5.00 -3.13
CA ILE A 78 9.79 -4.07 -4.20
C ILE A 78 9.15 -2.68 -4.09
N GLY A 79 8.07 -2.57 -3.32
CA GLY A 79 7.14 -1.45 -3.30
C GLY A 79 7.14 -0.63 -2.02
N VAL A 80 6.02 0.06 -1.80
CA VAL A 80 5.73 0.83 -0.58
C VAL A 80 4.97 -0.02 0.45
N SER A 81 4.71 0.51 1.64
CA SER A 81 4.05 -0.20 2.75
C SER A 81 2.62 0.31 3.04
N PRO A 82 1.60 -0.08 2.25
CA PRO A 82 0.19 0.24 2.49
C PRO A 82 -0.41 -0.74 3.52
N ILE A 83 0.04 -0.63 4.77
CA ILE A 83 -0.28 -1.56 5.86
C ILE A 83 -1.74 -1.42 6.28
N ALA A 84 -2.23 -0.20 6.47
CA ALA A 84 -3.62 0.07 6.85
C ALA A 84 -4.60 -0.42 5.77
N TYR A 85 -4.28 -0.21 4.49
CA TYR A 85 -5.10 -0.73 3.39
C TYR A 85 -5.06 -2.27 3.33
N SER A 86 -3.88 -2.87 3.53
CA SER A 86 -3.73 -4.34 3.60
C SER A 86 -4.49 -4.98 4.75
N LEU A 87 -4.56 -4.32 5.91
CA LEU A 87 -5.35 -4.77 7.07
C LEU A 87 -6.85 -4.66 6.79
N LYS A 88 -7.31 -3.60 6.13
CA LYS A 88 -8.71 -3.47 5.68
C LYS A 88 -9.06 -4.58 4.69
N GLU A 89 -8.24 -4.73 3.64
CA GLU A 89 -8.41 -5.74 2.60
C GLU A 89 -8.46 -7.16 3.16
N ALA A 90 -7.58 -7.50 4.11
CA ALA A 90 -7.62 -8.80 4.78
C ALA A 90 -8.99 -9.02 5.45
N ALA A 91 -9.45 -8.07 6.26
CA ALA A 91 -10.66 -8.23 7.04
C ALA A 91 -11.98 -8.11 6.24
N GLU A 92 -11.97 -7.49 5.07
CA GLU A 92 -13.17 -7.40 4.22
C GLU A 92 -13.22 -8.51 3.16
N ASN A 93 -12.08 -8.94 2.61
CA ASN A 93 -12.02 -9.87 1.49
C ASN A 93 -11.45 -11.26 1.83
N ASP A 94 -10.64 -11.40 2.89
CA ASP A 94 -10.03 -12.70 3.28
C ASP A 94 -10.73 -13.33 4.50
N LEU A 95 -11.17 -12.54 5.48
CA LEU A 95 -11.73 -13.01 6.78
C LEU A 95 -13.26 -13.08 6.79
N THR A 96 -13.86 -13.67 5.75
CA THR A 96 -15.29 -13.49 5.42
C THR A 96 -16.28 -14.38 6.17
N ASP A 97 -15.91 -15.60 6.59
CA ASP A 97 -16.82 -16.54 7.28
C ASP A 97 -16.66 -16.50 8.80
N LEU A 98 -17.19 -15.42 9.38
CA LEU A 98 -17.21 -15.14 10.82
C LEU A 98 -18.18 -16.03 11.63
N LEU A 99 -18.97 -16.89 10.97
CA LEU A 99 -19.95 -17.76 11.65
C LEU A 99 -19.38 -19.15 11.98
N HIS A 100 -18.44 -19.65 11.17
CA HIS A 100 -17.81 -20.95 11.40
C HIS A 100 -16.35 -20.86 11.87
N ASN A 101 -15.67 -19.75 11.56
CA ASN A 101 -14.23 -19.60 11.78
C ASN A 101 -13.89 -18.51 12.80
N THR A 102 -12.92 -18.80 13.67
CA THR A 102 -12.29 -17.81 14.54
C THR A 102 -10.94 -17.44 13.94
N TYR A 103 -10.87 -16.28 13.29
CA TYR A 103 -9.68 -15.83 12.58
C TYR A 103 -8.59 -15.29 13.52
N SER A 104 -7.36 -15.22 13.01
CA SER A 104 -6.30 -14.42 13.63
C SER A 104 -5.37 -13.83 12.60
N LEU A 105 -4.75 -12.70 12.95
CA LEU A 105 -3.88 -11.93 12.06
C LEU A 105 -2.53 -11.69 12.74
N ILE A 106 -1.46 -11.87 11.97
CA ILE A 106 -0.08 -11.63 12.41
C ILE A 106 0.58 -10.77 11.35
N LEU A 107 0.86 -9.52 11.71
CA LEU A 107 1.58 -8.57 10.87
C LEU A 107 3.08 -8.78 11.08
N ILE A 108 3.84 -8.89 9.99
CA ILE A 108 5.31 -8.91 10.03
C ILE A 108 5.78 -7.72 9.20
N THR A 109 6.59 -6.84 9.77
CA THR A 109 7.06 -5.60 9.13
C THR A 109 8.46 -5.22 9.60
N ASP A 110 9.20 -4.47 8.80
CA ASP A 110 10.41 -3.76 9.20
C ASP A 110 10.29 -2.23 9.08
N GLY A 111 9.08 -1.72 8.79
CA GLY A 111 8.82 -0.32 8.45
C GLY A 111 7.46 0.23 8.92
N GLU A 112 7.35 1.54 8.80
CA GLU A 112 6.18 2.36 9.15
C GLU A 112 5.19 2.41 7.97
N GLU A 113 3.91 2.69 8.23
CA GLU A 113 2.91 2.95 7.19
C GLU A 113 3.33 4.14 6.31
N SER A 114 3.56 3.91 5.02
CA SER A 114 4.13 4.90 4.10
C SER A 114 3.11 5.57 3.17
N CYS A 115 1.86 5.11 3.19
CA CYS A 115 0.77 5.59 2.34
C CYS A 115 -0.29 6.41 3.10
N GLY A 116 -0.03 6.76 4.36
CA GLY A 116 -0.81 7.73 5.14
C GLY A 116 -2.14 7.20 5.69
N GLY A 117 -2.40 5.88 5.62
CA GLY A 117 -3.60 5.29 6.20
C GLY A 117 -3.56 5.23 7.74
N ASN A 118 -4.69 5.42 8.42
CA ASN A 118 -4.73 5.26 9.88
C ASN A 118 -4.94 3.78 10.26
N ILE A 119 -3.83 3.09 10.55
CA ILE A 119 -3.80 1.71 11.05
C ILE A 119 -4.77 1.51 12.22
N CYS A 120 -4.79 2.43 13.19
CA CYS A 120 -5.59 2.27 14.40
C CYS A 120 -7.10 2.40 14.16
N ASP A 121 -7.53 3.17 13.17
CA ASP A 121 -8.97 3.31 12.87
C ASP A 121 -9.49 2.11 12.07
N VAL A 122 -8.68 1.59 11.13
CA VAL A 122 -8.96 0.30 10.48
C VAL A 122 -9.14 -0.79 11.53
N VAL A 123 -8.21 -0.89 12.49
CA VAL A 123 -8.20 -1.95 13.51
C VAL A 123 -9.38 -1.86 14.48
N LYS A 124 -9.83 -0.66 14.85
CA LYS A 124 -11.10 -0.47 15.57
C LYS A 124 -12.28 -1.00 14.76
N GLU A 125 -12.30 -0.80 13.43
CA GLU A 125 -13.33 -1.34 12.56
C GLU A 125 -13.29 -2.88 12.47
N LEU A 126 -12.09 -3.48 12.46
CA LEU A 126 -11.93 -4.93 12.40
C LEU A 126 -12.46 -5.60 13.69
N LEU A 127 -12.18 -5.00 14.85
CA LEU A 127 -12.71 -5.45 16.14
C LEU A 127 -14.22 -5.19 16.23
N ALA A 128 -14.73 -4.08 15.70
CA ALA A 128 -16.17 -3.78 15.65
C ALA A 128 -16.95 -4.75 14.76
N LYS A 129 -16.32 -5.30 13.71
CA LYS A 129 -16.83 -6.40 12.87
C LYS A 129 -16.88 -7.76 13.59
N ARG A 130 -16.59 -7.82 14.90
CA ARG A 130 -16.55 -9.04 15.75
C ARG A 130 -15.57 -10.12 15.30
N ILE A 131 -14.52 -9.74 14.58
CA ILE A 131 -13.37 -10.62 14.44
C ILE A 131 -12.69 -10.66 15.81
N ASP A 132 -12.77 -11.78 16.53
CA ASP A 132 -12.20 -11.92 17.88
C ASP A 132 -10.72 -12.35 17.79
N PHE A 133 -9.88 -11.41 17.34
CA PHE A 133 -8.45 -11.62 17.16
C PHE A 133 -7.61 -10.64 17.98
N LYS A 134 -6.44 -11.12 18.41
CA LYS A 134 -5.37 -10.30 18.97
C LYS A 134 -4.24 -10.25 17.95
N PRO A 135 -4.07 -9.12 17.23
CA PRO A 135 -2.94 -8.95 16.33
C PRO A 135 -1.61 -9.11 17.07
N TYR A 136 -0.69 -9.84 16.44
CA TYR A 136 0.73 -9.76 16.75
C TYR A 136 1.42 -8.92 15.70
N ILE A 137 2.24 -7.96 16.11
CA ILE A 137 3.17 -7.27 15.22
C ILE A 137 4.56 -7.84 15.48
N LEU A 138 5.15 -8.50 14.49
CA LEU A 138 6.53 -8.98 14.54
C LEU A 138 7.40 -7.97 13.80
N SER A 139 8.05 -7.10 14.56
CA SER A 139 8.92 -6.07 14.02
C SER A 139 10.35 -6.56 13.88
N LEU A 140 10.90 -6.47 12.66
CA LEU A 140 12.25 -6.94 12.34
C LEU A 140 13.34 -5.91 12.69
N VAL A 141 12.95 -4.78 13.28
CA VAL A 141 13.80 -3.67 13.72
C VAL A 141 13.41 -3.21 15.13
N ASP A 142 14.40 -2.84 15.93
CA ASP A 142 14.15 -2.20 17.23
C ASP A 142 14.06 -0.69 17.04
N ASN A 143 12.85 -0.15 17.20
CA ASN A 143 12.51 1.27 17.05
C ASN A 143 11.28 1.56 17.93
N THR A 144 11.41 2.57 18.78
CA THR A 144 10.35 3.01 19.72
C THR A 144 9.22 3.78 19.04
N VAL A 145 9.51 4.50 17.93
CA VAL A 145 8.50 5.23 17.14
C VAL A 145 7.56 4.24 16.47
N LEU A 146 8.14 3.25 15.76
CA LEU A 146 7.42 2.11 15.19
C LEU A 146 6.49 1.44 16.21
N LYS A 147 6.99 1.15 17.41
CA LYS A 147 6.15 0.58 18.47
C LYS A 147 4.93 1.44 18.77
N SER A 148 5.12 2.75 18.97
CA SER A 148 4.02 3.66 19.31
C SER A 148 2.96 3.79 18.21
N GLN A 149 3.34 3.62 16.93
CA GLN A 149 2.40 3.57 15.81
C GLN A 149 1.48 2.33 15.86
N TYR A 150 1.92 1.25 16.51
CA TYR A 150 1.23 -0.03 16.56
C TYR A 150 0.63 -0.39 17.93
N ASP A 151 0.75 0.46 18.96
CA ASP A 151 0.22 0.18 20.32
C ASP A 151 -1.30 -0.14 20.30
N CYS A 152 -2.06 0.37 19.31
CA CYS A 152 -3.48 0.10 19.10
C CYS A 152 -3.81 -1.29 18.53
N LEU A 153 -2.82 -2.03 17.99
CA LEU A 153 -2.97 -3.40 17.47
C LEU A 153 -2.68 -4.46 18.54
N GLY A 154 -2.12 -4.09 19.70
CA GLY A 154 -1.85 -5.02 20.80
C GLY A 154 -0.40 -5.50 20.87
N ASN A 155 -0.14 -6.78 20.58
CA ASN A 155 1.11 -7.43 20.99
C ASN A 155 2.27 -7.17 20.00
N TYR A 156 2.97 -6.04 20.18
CA TYR A 156 4.22 -5.73 19.49
C TYR A 156 5.41 -6.53 20.06
N LEU A 157 6.03 -7.37 19.23
CA LEU A 157 7.19 -8.21 19.55
C LEU A 157 8.34 -7.89 18.59
N THR A 158 9.54 -7.66 19.11
CA THR A 158 10.74 -7.40 18.31
C THR A 158 11.51 -8.69 18.02
N VAL A 159 11.98 -8.85 16.79
CA VAL A 159 12.77 -10.00 16.31
C VAL A 159 13.93 -9.46 15.48
N THR A 160 15.06 -9.13 16.12
CA THR A 160 16.18 -8.41 15.46
C THR A 160 17.38 -9.29 15.11
N ALA A 161 17.41 -10.53 15.60
CA ALA A 161 18.35 -11.57 15.22
C ALA A 161 17.71 -12.97 15.20
N ASP A 162 18.38 -13.92 14.54
CA ASP A 162 17.95 -15.34 14.40
C ASP A 162 17.55 -16.01 15.73
N LYS A 163 18.32 -15.73 16.78
CA LYS A 163 18.11 -16.22 18.15
C LYS A 163 16.71 -15.87 18.72
N ASP A 164 16.11 -14.77 18.24
CA ASP A 164 14.86 -14.23 18.77
C ASP A 164 13.63 -14.91 18.13
N ILE A 165 13.79 -15.61 16.99
CA ILE A 165 12.70 -16.29 16.27
C ILE A 165 12.04 -17.33 17.18
N LYS A 166 12.81 -18.28 17.73
CA LYS A 166 12.29 -19.38 18.56
C LYS A 166 11.51 -18.92 19.80
N PRO A 167 12.04 -18.02 20.67
CA PRO A 167 11.28 -17.54 21.83
C PRO A 167 10.07 -16.69 21.45
N THR A 168 10.11 -15.97 20.32
CA THR A 168 8.95 -15.20 19.83
C THR A 168 7.85 -16.11 19.31
N VAL A 169 8.17 -17.08 18.46
CA VAL A 169 7.24 -18.12 18.00
C VAL A 169 6.65 -18.88 19.20
N GLY A 170 7.48 -19.24 20.19
CA GLY A 170 7.02 -19.90 21.42
C GLY A 170 5.96 -19.09 22.19
N LYS A 171 6.15 -17.78 22.37
CA LYS A 171 5.15 -16.89 23.00
C LYS A 171 3.81 -16.90 22.24
N ILE A 172 3.86 -16.84 20.91
CA ILE A 172 2.67 -16.82 20.05
C ILE A 172 1.94 -18.17 20.11
N VAL A 173 2.67 -19.28 20.03
CA VAL A 173 2.12 -20.64 20.09
C VAL A 173 1.44 -20.89 21.44
N GLU A 174 2.10 -20.57 22.56
CA GLU A 174 1.50 -20.73 23.90
C GLU A 174 0.28 -19.82 24.11
N ALA A 175 0.26 -18.62 23.53
CA ALA A 175 -0.89 -17.72 23.61
C ALA A 175 -2.12 -18.20 22.81
N TYR A 176 -1.91 -18.87 21.66
CA TYR A 176 -3.00 -19.49 20.90
C TYR A 176 -3.41 -20.87 21.42
N LYS A 177 -2.53 -21.56 22.17
CA LYS A 177 -2.74 -22.92 22.69
C LYS A 177 -4.13 -23.16 23.31
N PRO A 178 -4.72 -22.27 24.14
CA PRO A 178 -6.08 -22.48 24.66
C PRO A 178 -7.12 -22.58 23.54
N MET A 179 -7.13 -21.62 22.62
CA MET A 179 -8.02 -21.58 21.43
C MET A 179 -7.81 -22.79 20.51
N LEU A 180 -6.57 -23.24 20.34
CA LEU A 180 -6.21 -24.40 19.50
C LEU A 180 -6.60 -25.75 20.11
N THR A 181 -6.67 -25.84 21.44
CA THR A 181 -7.10 -27.07 22.17
C THR A 181 -8.61 -27.19 22.36
N LEU A 182 -9.39 -26.13 22.12
CA LEU A 182 -10.85 -26.18 22.21
C LEU A 182 -11.43 -27.14 21.15
N THR A 183 -11.94 -28.27 21.60
CA THR A 183 -12.63 -29.23 20.72
C THR A 183 -13.93 -28.64 20.18
N THR A 184 -14.33 -29.04 18.96
CA THR A 184 -15.54 -28.55 18.30
C THR A 184 -16.81 -28.75 19.13
N VAL A 185 -16.83 -29.78 19.98
CA VAL A 185 -17.92 -30.07 20.93
C VAL A 185 -18.00 -29.01 22.03
N GLN A 186 -16.87 -28.65 22.63
CA GLN A 186 -16.80 -27.61 23.68
C GLN A 186 -17.19 -26.22 23.16
N ARG A 187 -16.91 -25.92 21.88
CA ARG A 187 -17.26 -24.63 21.28
C ARG A 187 -18.78 -24.43 21.20
N LYS A 188 -19.53 -25.42 20.67
CA LYS A 188 -21.01 -25.42 20.68
C LYS A 188 -21.60 -25.36 22.10
N VAL A 189 -20.94 -25.98 23.09
CA VAL A 189 -21.37 -25.89 24.49
C VAL A 189 -21.18 -24.46 25.02
N LEU A 190 -20.04 -23.81 24.75
CA LEU A 190 -19.81 -22.41 25.13
C LEU A 190 -20.84 -21.48 24.49
N GLU A 191 -21.03 -21.56 23.17
CA GLU A 191 -22.01 -20.77 22.41
C GLU A 191 -23.43 -20.93 22.98
N SER A 192 -23.88 -22.17 23.20
CA SER A 192 -25.21 -22.45 23.77
C SER A 192 -25.36 -22.04 25.23
N THR A 193 -24.26 -21.89 25.97
CA THR A 193 -24.25 -21.40 27.37
C THR A 193 -24.28 -19.88 27.43
N VAL A 194 -23.53 -19.18 26.56
CA VAL A 194 -23.58 -17.71 26.43
C VAL A 194 -24.98 -17.24 26.00
N VAL A 195 -25.64 -17.96 25.09
CA VAL A 195 -27.03 -17.67 24.66
C VAL A 195 -28.08 -18.00 25.75
N LYS A 196 -27.72 -18.76 26.80
CA LYS A 196 -28.63 -19.15 27.89
C LYS A 196 -28.29 -18.55 29.26
N ALA A 197 -27.27 -17.70 29.36
CA ALA A 197 -26.94 -17.00 30.60
C ALA A 197 -28.00 -15.91 30.88
N PRO A 198 -28.75 -15.96 32.00
CA PRO A 198 -29.69 -14.91 32.34
C PRO A 198 -28.95 -13.62 32.67
N SER A 199 -29.41 -12.49 32.14
CA SER A 199 -28.76 -11.18 32.31
C SER A 199 -28.93 -10.66 33.75
N MET A 200 -27.97 -10.95 34.63
CA MET A 200 -27.96 -10.44 36.01
C MET A 200 -26.58 -9.93 36.45
N VAL A 201 -26.27 -8.67 36.11
CA VAL A 201 -25.68 -7.74 37.09
C VAL A 201 -26.26 -6.34 36.86
N ASN A 202 -27.19 -5.90 37.72
CA ASN A 202 -27.52 -4.47 37.82
C ASN A 202 -26.40 -3.79 38.62
N VAL A 203 -25.39 -3.25 37.94
CA VAL A 203 -24.35 -2.42 38.58
C VAL A 203 -24.92 -1.02 38.80
N THR A 204 -25.39 -0.74 40.03
CA THR A 204 -25.75 0.63 40.44
C THR A 204 -24.48 1.48 40.46
N ILE A 205 -24.36 2.38 39.48
CA ILE A 205 -23.19 3.28 39.36
C ILE A 205 -23.25 4.32 40.50
N PRO A 206 -22.24 4.41 41.40
CA PRO A 206 -22.17 5.47 42.39
C PRO A 206 -21.92 6.81 41.70
N LYS A 207 -22.67 7.83 42.10
CA LYS A 207 -22.62 9.18 41.53
C LYS A 207 -21.32 9.88 41.98
N PHE A 208 -20.34 9.99 41.09
CA PHE A 208 -19.12 10.75 41.35
C PHE A 208 -19.42 12.26 41.38
N GLU A 209 -19.40 12.85 42.56
CA GLU A 209 -19.37 14.30 42.72
C GLU A 209 -17.92 14.81 42.57
N MET A 210 -17.68 15.63 41.55
CA MET A 210 -16.41 16.34 41.44
C MET A 210 -16.33 17.40 42.55
N LYS A 211 -15.42 17.21 43.50
CA LYS A 211 -15.05 18.29 44.43
C LYS A 211 -14.32 19.38 43.66
N LYS A 212 -14.68 20.63 43.94
CA LYS A 212 -14.13 21.82 43.29
C LYS A 212 -12.77 22.15 43.92
N GLU A 213 -11.69 21.83 43.21
CA GLU A 213 -10.32 22.23 43.59
C GLU A 213 -10.15 23.76 43.49
N VAL A 214 -9.21 24.31 44.24
CA VAL A 214 -9.10 25.77 44.47
C VAL A 214 -8.30 26.47 43.37
N GLU A 215 -8.88 27.53 42.80
CA GLU A 215 -8.18 28.48 41.94
C GLU A 215 -7.41 29.50 42.80
N VAL A 216 -6.09 29.53 42.70
CA VAL A 216 -5.22 30.42 43.47
C VAL A 216 -4.71 31.55 42.58
N THR A 217 -4.86 32.78 43.05
CA THR A 217 -4.57 34.02 42.30
C THR A 217 -3.10 34.42 42.33
N GLU A 218 -2.59 34.93 41.22
CA GLU A 218 -1.50 35.93 41.19
C GLU A 218 -1.99 37.24 40.51
N PRO A 219 -1.32 38.39 40.77
CA PRO A 219 -1.96 39.71 40.64
C PRO A 219 -1.87 40.36 39.25
N ALA A 220 -2.80 41.28 38.99
CA ALA A 220 -2.87 42.03 37.73
C ALA A 220 -1.95 43.27 37.70
N PRO A 221 -1.33 43.59 36.55
CA PRO A 221 -0.78 44.92 36.27
C PRO A 221 -1.88 45.94 35.91
N ALA A 222 -1.58 47.22 36.06
CA ALA A 222 -2.53 48.34 35.94
C ALA A 222 -2.94 48.68 34.48
N PRO A 223 -4.12 49.31 34.26
CA PRO A 223 -4.62 49.65 32.92
C PRO A 223 -3.95 50.90 32.32
N VAL A 224 -3.97 50.98 30.99
CA VAL A 224 -3.58 52.16 30.19
C VAL A 224 -4.70 52.48 29.19
N GLU A 225 -4.99 53.76 28.97
CA GLU A 225 -6.16 54.25 28.23
C GLU A 225 -6.11 54.04 26.71
N LEU A 226 -7.28 53.89 26.08
CA LEU A 226 -7.43 54.01 24.63
C LEU A 226 -7.55 55.49 24.20
N PRO A 227 -6.79 55.98 23.21
CA PRO A 227 -7.01 57.29 22.61
C PRO A 227 -8.27 57.32 21.74
N LYS A 228 -8.98 58.46 21.75
CA LYS A 228 -10.22 58.70 20.99
C LYS A 228 -9.94 59.05 19.51
N PRO A 229 -10.86 58.74 18.57
CA PRO A 229 -10.71 59.12 17.16
C PRO A 229 -10.90 60.63 16.91
N ALA A 230 -10.19 61.15 15.91
CA ALA A 230 -10.24 62.53 15.42
C ALA A 230 -10.87 62.63 14.00
N PRO A 231 -11.33 63.80 13.53
CA PRO A 231 -12.47 63.87 12.61
C PRO A 231 -12.16 64.10 11.12
N LYS A 232 -13.19 63.88 10.28
CA LYS A 232 -13.19 64.11 8.82
C LYS A 232 -13.22 65.60 8.44
N PRO A 233 -12.49 66.03 7.39
CA PRO A 233 -12.77 67.26 6.64
C PRO A 233 -14.07 67.18 5.81
N LYS A 234 -14.51 68.31 5.23
CA LYS A 234 -15.76 68.46 4.45
C LYS A 234 -15.52 68.75 2.95
N THR A 235 -16.57 68.52 2.16
CA THR A 235 -16.72 68.66 0.71
C THR A 235 -16.91 70.11 0.22
N GLU A 236 -16.53 70.41 -1.02
CA GLU A 236 -17.35 71.23 -1.96
C GLU A 236 -17.13 70.82 -3.44
N ARG A 237 -18.17 71.02 -4.27
CA ARG A 237 -18.36 71.02 -5.75
C ARG A 237 -17.16 70.83 -6.71
N ALA A 238 -17.30 70.28 -7.94
CA ALA A 238 -18.37 69.58 -8.69
C ALA A 238 -17.76 69.02 -10.03
N GLU A 239 -18.42 68.65 -11.15
CA GLU A 239 -19.83 68.69 -11.63
C GLU A 239 -20.14 67.62 -12.74
N THR A 240 -21.08 67.89 -13.66
CA THR A 240 -21.88 66.96 -14.50
C THR A 240 -21.30 66.49 -15.86
N LYS A 241 -21.51 65.19 -16.23
CA LYS A 241 -22.16 64.76 -17.51
C LYS A 241 -22.51 63.25 -17.58
N GLU A 242 -23.56 62.96 -18.35
CA GLU A 242 -24.27 61.68 -18.61
C GLU A 242 -24.12 61.23 -20.10
N PRO A 243 -24.73 60.12 -20.62
CA PRO A 243 -25.64 59.09 -20.04
C PRO A 243 -25.01 57.66 -20.18
N ASN A 244 -25.66 56.48 -20.29
CA ASN A 244 -27.06 56.03 -20.43
C ASN A 244 -27.24 54.55 -19.96
N ILE A 245 -28.47 53.99 -20.00
CA ILE A 245 -28.83 52.59 -19.67
C ILE A 245 -29.79 52.00 -20.74
N VAL A 246 -29.69 50.69 -21.04
CA VAL A 246 -30.73 49.91 -21.76
C VAL A 246 -30.90 48.52 -21.13
N GLN A 247 -32.12 47.97 -21.13
CA GLN A 247 -32.51 46.70 -20.51
C GLN A 247 -32.58 45.51 -21.50
N ALA A 248 -32.72 44.28 -20.98
CA ALA A 248 -32.83 43.05 -21.78
C ALA A 248 -34.29 42.60 -22.01
N PRO A 249 -34.62 41.99 -23.18
CA PRO A 249 -35.93 41.40 -23.48
C PRO A 249 -36.06 39.90 -23.12
N PRO A 250 -37.30 39.35 -23.08
CA PRO A 250 -37.62 37.97 -22.66
C PRO A 250 -37.51 36.91 -23.81
N PRO A 251 -37.63 35.59 -23.52
CA PRO A 251 -37.44 34.50 -24.49
C PRO A 251 -38.69 34.16 -25.34
N THR A 252 -38.47 33.43 -26.44
CA THR A 252 -39.52 33.00 -27.39
C THR A 252 -39.40 31.51 -27.77
N ASP A 253 -40.50 30.96 -28.26
CA ASP A 253 -40.88 29.53 -28.38
C ASP A 253 -40.14 28.68 -29.45
N LEU A 254 -40.35 27.36 -29.41
CA LEU A 254 -39.78 26.31 -30.27
C LEU A 254 -40.87 25.52 -31.03
N THR A 255 -41.43 26.10 -32.10
CA THR A 255 -42.30 25.37 -33.05
C THR A 255 -42.07 25.84 -34.50
N ASP A 256 -42.25 24.91 -35.46
CA ASP A 256 -42.18 25.12 -36.93
C ASP A 256 -40.82 25.58 -37.52
N ARG A 257 -40.38 25.17 -38.73
CA ARG A 257 -40.88 24.10 -39.63
C ARG A 257 -39.81 23.66 -40.65
N THR A 258 -40.04 22.49 -41.26
CA THR A 258 -39.62 21.96 -42.58
C THR A 258 -38.79 22.83 -43.56
N ASN A 259 -37.90 22.12 -44.30
CA ASN A 259 -37.41 22.43 -45.66
C ASN A 259 -36.41 23.62 -45.81
N GLU A 260 -35.49 23.69 -46.79
CA GLU A 260 -35.10 22.79 -47.90
C GLU A 260 -33.66 23.09 -48.41
N VAL A 261 -33.07 22.16 -49.19
CA VAL A 261 -32.05 22.35 -50.26
C VAL A 261 -30.67 23.01 -49.93
N ALA A 262 -29.58 22.34 -50.35
CA ALA A 262 -28.24 22.90 -50.56
C ALA A 262 -27.98 23.10 -52.08
N PRO A 263 -27.02 23.94 -52.54
CA PRO A 263 -25.60 23.52 -52.64
C PRO A 263 -24.63 24.74 -52.48
N ASP A 264 -23.35 24.79 -52.88
CA ASP A 264 -22.39 23.82 -53.46
C ASP A 264 -20.94 24.20 -53.05
N ILE A 265 -20.01 23.25 -53.00
CA ILE A 265 -18.55 23.51 -53.07
C ILE A 265 -17.85 22.37 -53.86
N LEU A 266 -16.97 22.75 -54.78
CA LEU A 266 -16.31 21.87 -55.75
C LEU A 266 -15.19 20.99 -55.18
N LYS A 267 -14.83 19.95 -55.95
CA LYS A 267 -13.82 18.93 -55.67
C LYS A 267 -12.42 19.34 -56.15
N GLU A 268 -11.38 18.81 -55.50
CA GLU A 268 -10.20 18.26 -56.20
C GLU A 268 -9.70 16.97 -55.51
N ASP A 269 -8.90 16.20 -56.25
CA ASP A 269 -8.70 14.75 -56.14
C ASP A 269 -8.11 14.20 -54.82
N ILE A 270 -8.70 13.10 -54.34
CA ILE A 270 -8.07 12.18 -53.38
C ILE A 270 -7.40 11.03 -54.16
N ALA A 271 -6.07 10.98 -54.14
CA ALA A 271 -5.32 9.89 -54.76
C ALA A 271 -5.57 8.54 -54.05
N PHE A 272 -6.09 7.55 -54.78
CA PHE A 272 -6.31 6.19 -54.28
C PHE A 272 -4.98 5.48 -53.97
N ILE A 273 -4.56 5.50 -52.70
CA ILE A 273 -3.49 4.62 -52.22
C ILE A 273 -4.01 3.18 -52.23
N ARG A 274 -3.58 2.40 -53.22
CA ARG A 274 -3.88 0.96 -53.29
C ARG A 274 -3.28 0.26 -52.07
N PRO A 275 -4.03 -0.55 -51.30
CA PRO A 275 -3.45 -1.36 -50.25
C PRO A 275 -2.50 -2.39 -50.87
N LEU A 276 -1.26 -2.43 -50.39
CA LEU A 276 -0.30 -3.48 -50.73
C LEU A 276 -0.72 -4.78 -50.05
N ILE A 277 -1.59 -5.56 -50.72
CA ILE A 277 -1.97 -6.90 -50.30
C ILE A 277 -0.74 -7.82 -50.40
N SER A 278 0.02 -7.89 -49.32
CA SER A 278 1.13 -8.81 -49.18
C SER A 278 0.57 -10.23 -49.01
N HIS A 279 0.49 -10.98 -50.12
CA HIS A 279 0.17 -12.41 -50.09
C HIS A 279 1.34 -13.24 -49.53
N ARG A 280 1.75 -12.96 -48.28
CA ARG A 280 2.54 -13.89 -47.47
C ARG A 280 1.60 -14.82 -46.72
N THR A 281 1.26 -15.93 -47.37
CA THR A 281 0.66 -17.10 -46.73
C THR A 281 1.66 -17.69 -45.73
N PHE A 282 1.57 -17.27 -44.47
CA PHE A 282 2.27 -17.93 -43.39
C PHE A 282 1.63 -19.30 -43.16
N SER A 283 2.34 -20.39 -43.48
CA SER A 283 1.92 -21.74 -43.09
C SER A 283 1.93 -21.85 -41.58
N ILE A 284 0.76 -21.78 -40.96
CA ILE A 284 0.59 -22.02 -39.53
C ILE A 284 0.74 -23.53 -39.29
N TYR A 285 1.96 -23.95 -38.98
CA TYR A 285 2.23 -25.29 -38.48
C TYR A 285 1.64 -25.42 -37.07
N TYR A 286 0.41 -25.90 -36.98
CA TYR A 286 -0.07 -26.51 -35.74
C TYR A 286 0.80 -27.74 -35.47
N ALA A 287 1.73 -27.61 -34.53
CA ALA A 287 2.43 -28.75 -33.98
C ALA A 287 1.47 -29.48 -33.05
N ASP A 288 0.67 -30.40 -33.60
CA ASP A 288 -0.16 -31.31 -32.82
C ASP A 288 0.71 -31.95 -31.72
N PRO A 289 0.33 -31.83 -30.43
CA PRO A 289 1.09 -32.42 -29.34
C PRO A 289 0.86 -33.94 -29.31
N VAL A 290 1.49 -34.65 -30.26
CA VAL A 290 1.56 -36.11 -30.28
C VAL A 290 2.18 -36.55 -28.97
N LEU A 291 1.34 -37.07 -28.07
CA LEU A 291 1.70 -37.55 -26.74
C LEU A 291 2.63 -38.76 -26.87
N LYS A 292 3.92 -38.51 -27.07
CA LYS A 292 4.97 -39.51 -26.89
C LYS A 292 4.92 -39.97 -25.44
N GLN A 293 4.33 -41.15 -25.22
CA GLN A 293 4.43 -41.87 -23.96
C GLN A 293 5.91 -42.05 -23.62
N ARG A 294 6.41 -41.22 -22.69
CA ARG A 294 7.66 -41.52 -21.99
C ARG A 294 7.35 -42.59 -20.97
N ALA A 295 8.16 -43.65 -20.94
CA ALA A 295 8.08 -44.63 -19.88
C ALA A 295 8.28 -43.92 -18.53
N ILE A 296 7.32 -44.08 -17.62
CA ILE A 296 7.48 -43.63 -16.24
C ILE A 296 8.62 -44.47 -15.63
N PRO A 297 9.67 -43.85 -15.06
CA PRO A 297 10.72 -44.62 -14.40
C PRO A 297 10.10 -45.37 -13.22
N SER A 298 10.04 -46.69 -13.32
CA SER A 298 9.53 -47.55 -12.25
C SER A 298 10.47 -47.45 -11.04
N TYR A 299 10.06 -46.69 -10.04
CA TYR A 299 10.77 -46.62 -8.77
C TYR A 299 10.55 -47.94 -8.01
N ASN A 300 11.44 -48.90 -8.26
CA ASN A 300 11.45 -50.15 -7.53
C ASN A 300 11.94 -49.86 -6.09
N PRO A 301 11.09 -49.95 -5.06
CA PRO A 301 11.45 -49.52 -3.72
C PRO A 301 12.61 -50.38 -3.19
N ALA A 302 13.59 -49.73 -2.57
CA ALA A 302 14.71 -50.44 -1.95
C ALA A 302 14.18 -51.45 -0.93
N LYS A 303 14.56 -52.72 -1.12
CA LYS A 303 14.05 -53.84 -0.33
C LYS A 303 14.52 -53.67 1.12
N LEU A 304 13.58 -53.58 2.06
CA LEU A 304 13.90 -53.53 3.49
C LEU A 304 14.55 -54.85 3.90
N GLU A 305 15.88 -54.83 4.02
CA GLU A 305 16.68 -55.98 4.41
C GLU A 305 16.60 -56.19 5.92
N VAL A 306 15.53 -56.89 6.34
CA VAL A 306 15.29 -57.24 7.75
C VAL A 306 16.22 -58.40 8.13
N GLU A 307 17.45 -58.07 8.50
CA GLU A 307 18.43 -59.03 8.99
C GLU A 307 17.92 -59.71 10.28
N LYS A 308 17.68 -61.02 10.21
CA LYS A 308 17.14 -61.82 11.32
C LYS A 308 18.24 -62.50 12.12
N LEU A 309 18.17 -62.35 13.44
CA LEU A 309 19.08 -62.91 14.42
C LEU A 309 18.98 -64.45 14.51
N ALA A 310 20.10 -65.18 14.33
CA ALA A 310 20.17 -66.64 14.51
C ALA A 310 21.58 -67.20 14.86
N THR A 311 21.96 -67.07 16.13
CA THR A 311 22.72 -68.05 16.95
C THR A 311 23.85 -68.93 16.33
N SER A 312 25.10 -68.51 16.60
CA SER A 312 26.25 -69.27 17.17
C SER A 312 26.30 -70.82 17.19
N PRO A 313 27.51 -71.37 17.02
CA PRO A 313 28.06 -72.44 17.87
C PRO A 313 29.27 -71.98 18.73
N ALA A 314 29.71 -72.84 19.64
CA ALA A 314 30.91 -72.75 20.50
C ALA A 314 31.44 -74.20 20.77
N PRO A 315 32.48 -74.48 21.60
CA PRO A 315 33.52 -73.64 22.20
C PRO A 315 34.98 -74.18 22.05
N ALA A 316 36.00 -73.38 22.39
CA ALA A 316 37.35 -73.84 22.80
C ALA A 316 38.06 -72.74 23.64
N ALA A 317 38.27 -72.95 24.95
CA ALA A 317 39.53 -73.35 25.59
C ALA A 317 40.60 -72.21 25.71
N VAL A 318 40.63 -71.42 26.81
CA VAL A 318 41.42 -71.65 28.07
C VAL A 318 42.86 -71.08 28.00
N LYS A 319 43.13 -69.83 28.46
CA LYS A 319 43.60 -69.39 29.84
C LYS A 319 45.15 -69.25 29.94
N PRO A 320 45.78 -68.67 31.01
CA PRO A 320 45.33 -67.72 32.07
C PRO A 320 46.36 -66.61 32.54
N ILE A 321 45.93 -65.69 33.43
CA ILE A 321 46.74 -65.01 34.52
C ILE A 321 47.81 -63.96 34.06
N SER A 322 48.22 -62.89 34.78
CA SER A 322 48.17 -62.47 36.22
C SER A 322 47.84 -60.98 36.51
N LYS A 323 47.46 -60.73 37.78
CA LYS A 323 47.27 -59.47 38.57
C LYS A 323 48.60 -58.66 38.82
N PRO A 324 48.62 -57.55 39.62
CA PRO A 324 47.82 -56.30 39.68
C PRO A 324 48.75 -55.04 39.79
N VAL A 325 48.43 -54.04 40.66
CA VAL A 325 49.14 -52.80 41.12
C VAL A 325 48.68 -51.49 40.42
N GLU A 326 48.49 -50.32 41.06
CA GLU A 326 48.20 -49.89 42.47
C GLU A 326 47.82 -48.37 42.47
N ILE A 327 47.35 -47.78 43.59
CA ILE A 327 46.98 -46.35 43.70
C ILE A 327 47.53 -45.70 44.99
N THR A 328 48.47 -44.75 44.87
CA THR A 328 48.79 -43.66 45.82
C THR A 328 49.65 -42.61 45.07
N ALA A 329 49.52 -41.27 45.10
CA ALA A 329 48.86 -40.27 45.96
C ALA A 329 49.76 -39.58 47.02
N THR A 330 50.25 -38.36 46.71
CA THR A 330 50.78 -37.28 47.62
C THR A 330 51.21 -36.06 46.77
N ASN A 331 51.27 -34.81 47.24
CA ASN A 331 50.38 -34.04 48.13
C ASN A 331 50.68 -32.51 47.98
N VAL A 332 49.73 -31.65 48.38
CA VAL A 332 49.79 -30.19 48.74
C VAL A 332 51.07 -29.37 48.41
N ASP A 333 50.93 -28.24 47.67
CA ASP A 333 51.20 -26.87 48.22
C ASP A 333 50.63 -25.71 47.34
N ALA A 334 50.74 -24.46 47.82
CA ALA A 334 49.98 -23.27 47.40
C ALA A 334 50.81 -22.20 46.59
N PRO A 335 50.27 -21.00 46.25
CA PRO A 335 50.53 -20.36 44.94
C PRO A 335 51.72 -19.38 44.86
N LYS A 336 52.13 -19.05 43.62
CA LYS A 336 52.97 -17.87 43.31
C LYS A 336 52.49 -17.10 42.07
N THR A 337 52.56 -15.78 42.16
CA THR A 337 52.17 -14.80 41.12
C THR A 337 53.36 -14.43 40.25
N VAL A 338 53.20 -14.36 38.92
CA VAL A 338 54.14 -13.69 38.00
C VAL A 338 53.35 -12.98 36.88
N THR A 339 53.81 -11.79 36.48
CA THR A 339 53.17 -10.88 35.50
C THR A 339 53.63 -11.11 34.05
N PRO A 340 52.79 -10.81 33.04
CA PRO A 340 53.24 -10.62 31.65
C PRO A 340 54.01 -9.30 31.45
N PRO A 341 54.83 -9.16 30.39
CA PRO A 341 55.86 -8.10 30.27
C PRO A 341 55.43 -6.81 29.53
N THR A 342 56.27 -5.77 29.65
CA THR A 342 56.10 -4.43 29.06
C THR A 342 57.25 -4.03 28.13
N ALA A 343 56.94 -3.32 27.03
CA ALA A 343 57.85 -2.51 26.19
C ALA A 343 57.04 -1.82 25.06
N ASN A 344 57.39 -0.66 24.50
CA ASN A 344 58.14 0.51 24.99
C ASN A 344 58.01 1.64 23.93
N TYR A 345 57.77 2.90 24.32
CA TYR A 345 58.09 4.09 23.51
C TYR A 345 58.39 5.31 24.41
N LYS A 346 59.27 6.22 23.96
CA LYS A 346 59.84 7.33 24.76
C LYS A 346 59.19 8.70 24.48
N PRO A 347 59.22 9.65 25.46
CA PRO A 347 58.62 10.99 25.35
C PRO A 347 59.63 12.12 25.04
N ILE A 348 59.12 13.28 24.59
CA ILE A 348 59.73 14.64 24.45
C ILE A 348 58.62 15.58 23.93
N VAL A 349 58.44 16.88 24.21
CA VAL A 349 58.85 17.88 25.26
C VAL A 349 57.73 18.95 25.31
N SER A 350 57.68 19.86 26.31
CA SER A 350 56.56 20.79 26.56
C SER A 350 56.92 22.28 26.70
N ALA A 351 55.91 23.16 26.58
CA ALA A 351 55.86 24.63 26.84
C ALA A 351 56.48 25.55 25.75
N PRO A 352 56.12 26.87 25.67
CA PRO A 352 55.24 27.67 26.54
C PRO A 352 54.05 28.42 25.84
N PRO A 353 53.12 29.06 26.60
CA PRO A 353 52.01 29.87 26.06
C PRO A 353 52.21 31.40 26.19
N PRO A 354 51.68 32.21 25.25
CA PRO A 354 50.97 33.45 25.60
C PRO A 354 49.84 33.84 24.59
N PRO A 355 49.11 34.96 24.75
CA PRO A 355 48.47 35.51 25.95
C PRO A 355 46.93 35.70 25.75
N ALA A 356 46.22 36.25 26.74
CA ALA A 356 44.77 36.50 26.66
C ALA A 356 44.40 37.74 25.81
N VAL A 357 43.22 37.72 25.19
CA VAL A 357 42.61 38.86 24.47
C VAL A 357 41.15 39.06 24.93
N THR A 358 40.68 40.31 24.91
CA THR A 358 39.47 40.81 25.58
C THR A 358 38.13 40.49 24.88
N ASN A 359 37.09 40.25 25.67
CA ASN A 359 35.70 40.21 25.21
C ASN A 359 35.18 41.58 24.72
N LYS A 360 34.72 41.67 23.47
CA LYS A 360 33.68 42.62 23.03
C LYS A 360 32.92 42.05 21.82
N PRO A 361 31.58 42.11 21.76
CA PRO A 361 30.80 41.30 20.80
C PRO A 361 30.67 41.96 19.41
N ALA A 362 30.61 41.12 18.37
CA ALA A 362 30.29 41.53 17.00
C ALA A 362 29.42 40.48 16.27
N SER A 363 28.46 40.97 15.48
CA SER A 363 27.73 40.29 14.37
C SER A 363 27.42 38.79 14.50
N LYS A 364 26.14 38.46 14.72
CA LYS A 364 25.57 37.15 14.33
C LYS A 364 25.64 37.00 12.79
N PRO A 365 26.09 35.87 12.24
CA PRO A 365 25.83 35.53 10.84
C PRO A 365 24.33 35.38 10.58
N VAL A 366 23.86 35.81 9.40
CA VAL A 366 22.45 35.66 9.01
C VAL A 366 22.18 34.20 8.68
N ILE A 367 21.31 33.56 9.46
CA ILE A 367 20.74 32.25 9.13
C ILE A 367 19.68 32.50 8.04
N ALA A 368 19.90 31.95 6.84
CA ALA A 368 18.89 31.95 5.79
C ALA A 368 17.65 31.17 6.26
N PRO A 369 16.42 31.63 5.95
CA PRO A 369 15.22 30.96 6.42
C PRO A 369 15.18 29.52 5.90
N LYS A 370 15.18 28.58 6.85
CA LYS A 370 14.88 27.16 6.61
C LYS A 370 13.52 27.09 5.90
N PRO A 371 13.37 26.34 4.79
CA PRO A 371 12.07 26.19 4.13
C PRO A 371 11.06 25.67 5.15
N GLU A 372 9.98 26.43 5.31
CA GLU A 372 8.94 26.12 6.27
C GLU A 372 8.24 24.84 5.83
N ARG A 373 8.31 23.79 6.67
CA ARG A 373 7.61 22.54 6.40
C ARG A 373 6.13 22.86 6.48
N ILE A 374 5.47 22.90 5.32
CA ILE A 374 4.01 22.98 5.25
C ILE A 374 3.47 21.75 6.00
N GLU A 375 3.02 21.96 7.23
CA GLU A 375 2.24 20.97 7.94
C GLU A 375 0.95 20.74 7.14
N PRO A 376 0.51 19.48 6.96
CA PRO A 376 -0.78 19.23 6.33
C PRO A 376 -1.85 19.96 7.13
N GLN A 377 -2.45 21.00 6.55
CA GLN A 377 -3.54 21.73 7.20
C GLN A 377 -4.63 20.70 7.57
N PRO A 378 -5.20 20.78 8.79
CA PRO A 378 -6.19 19.80 9.23
C PRO A 378 -7.31 19.76 8.21
N VAL A 379 -7.53 18.58 7.61
CA VAL A 379 -8.47 18.40 6.49
C VAL A 379 -9.82 18.92 6.93
N ALA A 380 -10.22 20.07 6.37
CA ALA A 380 -11.48 20.71 6.71
C ALA A 380 -12.60 19.71 6.46
N SER A 381 -13.38 19.40 7.50
CA SER A 381 -14.40 18.37 7.44
C SER A 381 -15.48 18.75 6.42
N THR A 382 -15.32 18.22 5.21
CA THR A 382 -16.22 18.46 4.09
C THR A 382 -17.60 17.99 4.48
N LYS A 383 -18.52 18.96 4.64
CA LYS A 383 -19.94 18.65 4.89
C LYS A 383 -20.40 17.65 3.82
N PRO A 384 -21.02 16.52 4.20
CA PRO A 384 -21.45 15.53 3.23
C PRO A 384 -22.33 16.17 2.15
N LYS A 385 -22.03 15.89 0.88
CA LYS A 385 -22.79 16.44 -0.24
C LYS A 385 -24.11 15.66 -0.35
N GLU A 386 -25.23 16.37 -0.30
CA GLU A 386 -26.54 15.76 -0.51
C GLU A 386 -26.79 15.52 -2.00
N LEU A 387 -27.22 14.31 -2.34
CA LEU A 387 -27.62 13.90 -3.68
C LEU A 387 -29.11 13.59 -3.73
N LYS A 388 -29.74 13.92 -4.86
CA LYS A 388 -31.11 13.50 -5.16
C LYS A 388 -31.10 12.08 -5.72
N TYR A 389 -32.26 11.43 -5.72
CA TYR A 389 -32.49 10.16 -6.40
C TYR A 389 -33.79 10.19 -7.19
N THR A 390 -33.94 9.24 -8.11
CA THR A 390 -35.23 8.84 -8.67
C THR A 390 -35.46 7.36 -8.37
N GLN A 391 -36.71 6.91 -8.35
CA GLN A 391 -37.07 5.57 -7.92
C GLN A 391 -37.97 4.90 -8.96
N LYS A 392 -37.67 3.63 -9.27
CA LYS A 392 -38.54 2.72 -10.01
C LYS A 392 -38.80 1.51 -9.13
N ASN A 393 -40.05 1.17 -8.91
CA ASN A 393 -40.43 0.02 -8.08
C ASN A 393 -41.18 -1.00 -8.93
N GLU A 394 -40.78 -2.26 -8.82
CA GLU A 394 -41.43 -3.41 -9.47
C GLU A 394 -41.92 -4.38 -8.40
N ASP A 395 -43.12 -4.95 -8.57
CA ASP A 395 -43.72 -5.82 -7.56
C ASP A 395 -42.96 -7.16 -7.45
N ALA A 396 -42.63 -7.56 -6.22
CA ALA A 396 -41.74 -8.68 -5.94
C ALA A 396 -42.20 -9.52 -4.74
N LYS A 397 -41.75 -10.78 -4.65
CA LYS A 397 -42.08 -11.67 -3.53
C LYS A 397 -41.37 -11.29 -2.21
N GLU A 398 -40.35 -10.45 -2.29
CA GLU A 398 -39.54 -9.99 -1.15
C GLU A 398 -39.27 -8.49 -1.32
N THR A 399 -38.97 -7.81 -0.21
CA THR A 399 -38.54 -6.40 -0.24
C THR A 399 -37.04 -6.34 -0.54
N THR A 400 -36.67 -5.80 -1.71
CA THR A 400 -35.26 -5.61 -2.10
C THR A 400 -34.95 -4.15 -2.47
N LEU A 401 -33.68 -3.80 -2.39
CA LEU A 401 -33.09 -2.53 -2.79
C LEU A 401 -31.98 -2.79 -3.82
N GLN A 402 -32.07 -2.15 -4.98
CA GLN A 402 -30.97 -2.04 -5.94
C GLN A 402 -30.57 -0.57 -6.07
N VAL A 403 -29.26 -0.29 -6.02
CA VAL A 403 -28.74 1.08 -6.12
C VAL A 403 -27.97 1.23 -7.43
N TYR A 404 -28.43 2.15 -8.29
CA TYR A 404 -27.87 2.46 -9.59
C TYR A 404 -27.20 3.82 -9.56
N PHE A 405 -25.98 3.91 -10.08
CA PHE A 405 -25.29 5.18 -10.30
C PHE A 405 -25.34 5.56 -11.78
N SER A 406 -25.61 6.82 -12.09
CA SER A 406 -25.86 7.28 -13.46
C SER A 406 -25.27 8.67 -13.73
N ASP A 407 -25.01 8.95 -15.01
CA ASP A 407 -24.70 10.29 -15.54
C ASP A 407 -25.91 11.26 -15.54
N GLY A 408 -27.11 10.75 -15.23
CA GLY A 408 -28.38 11.50 -15.29
C GLY A 408 -28.97 11.65 -16.69
N LYS A 409 -28.35 11.06 -17.72
CA LYS A 409 -28.79 11.05 -19.13
C LYS A 409 -29.20 9.66 -19.61
N GLY A 410 -28.78 8.60 -18.90
CA GLY A 410 -29.18 7.22 -19.15
C GLY A 410 -28.04 6.20 -19.10
N THR A 411 -26.79 6.67 -18.99
CA THR A 411 -25.63 5.81 -18.77
C THR A 411 -25.63 5.35 -17.31
N PHE A 412 -25.28 4.09 -17.05
CA PHE A 412 -25.17 3.53 -15.70
C PHE A 412 -23.74 3.07 -15.43
N TYR A 413 -23.13 3.57 -14.35
CA TYR A 413 -21.76 3.24 -13.97
C TYR A 413 -21.70 1.87 -13.28
N GLN A 414 -20.59 1.15 -13.44
CA GLN A 414 -20.35 -0.17 -12.83
C GLN A 414 -19.62 -0.12 -11.48
N THR A 415 -19.37 1.07 -10.92
CA THR A 415 -18.65 1.23 -9.65
C THR A 415 -19.30 0.53 -8.47
N SER A 416 -18.47 -0.04 -7.60
CA SER A 416 -18.90 -0.77 -6.40
C SER A 416 -18.47 -0.08 -5.09
N PRO A 417 -18.90 1.16 -4.81
CA PRO A 417 -18.59 1.81 -3.53
C PRO A 417 -19.31 1.13 -2.35
N GLN A 418 -18.80 1.35 -1.14
CA GLN A 418 -19.48 0.92 0.08
C GLN A 418 -20.70 1.83 0.35
N LEU A 419 -21.83 1.20 0.64
CA LEU A 419 -23.10 1.84 0.97
C LEU A 419 -23.52 1.53 2.40
N VAL A 420 -24.08 2.53 3.07
CA VAL A 420 -24.54 2.47 4.46
C VAL A 420 -25.96 3.01 4.53
N LEU A 421 -26.94 2.16 4.87
CA LEU A 421 -28.28 2.62 5.24
C LEU A 421 -28.29 3.06 6.71
N LEU A 422 -28.82 4.24 6.96
CA LEU A 422 -28.97 4.86 8.27
C LEU A 422 -30.45 5.11 8.58
N ASP A 423 -30.86 4.87 9.81
CA ASP A 423 -32.15 5.38 10.32
C ASP A 423 -32.13 6.93 10.32
N PRO A 424 -33.13 7.60 9.72
CA PRO A 424 -33.13 9.06 9.56
C PRO A 424 -33.27 9.80 10.90
N LYS A 425 -33.82 9.17 11.94
CA LYS A 425 -34.00 9.73 13.29
C LYS A 425 -32.83 9.40 14.20
N THR A 426 -32.45 8.11 14.31
CA THR A 426 -31.41 7.67 15.27
C THR A 426 -29.99 7.79 14.72
N LYS A 427 -29.83 7.96 13.39
CA LYS A 427 -28.55 7.96 12.66
C LYS A 427 -27.71 6.69 12.87
N GLN A 428 -28.30 5.61 13.38
CA GLN A 428 -27.64 4.32 13.51
C GLN A 428 -27.59 3.60 12.14
N PRO A 429 -26.48 2.91 11.81
CA PRO A 429 -26.39 2.12 10.59
C PRO A 429 -27.24 0.84 10.72
N LEU A 430 -28.28 0.74 9.88
CA LEU A 430 -29.12 -0.45 9.77
C LEU A 430 -28.36 -1.57 9.05
N GLN A 431 -27.72 -1.25 7.93
CA GLN A 431 -27.04 -2.21 7.07
C GLN A 431 -25.89 -1.54 6.31
N LYS A 432 -24.78 -2.26 6.16
CA LYS A 432 -23.65 -1.90 5.29
C LYS A 432 -23.46 -2.98 4.24
N PHE A 433 -23.16 -2.58 3.01
CA PHE A 433 -22.89 -3.49 1.89
C PHE A 433 -22.05 -2.80 0.82
N TYR A 434 -21.41 -3.56 -0.07
CA TYR A 434 -20.81 -3.03 -1.29
C TYR A 434 -21.83 -3.10 -2.43
N ARG A 435 -21.94 -2.07 -3.27
CA ARG A 435 -22.80 -2.11 -4.46
C ARG A 435 -22.15 -2.91 -5.58
N THR A 436 -22.06 -4.23 -5.43
CA THR A 436 -21.61 -5.10 -6.53
C THR A 436 -22.61 -5.08 -7.69
N VAL A 437 -22.11 -5.39 -8.89
CA VAL A 437 -22.90 -5.49 -10.12
C VAL A 437 -22.62 -6.80 -10.84
N ASP A 438 -23.61 -7.31 -11.56
CA ASP A 438 -23.45 -8.48 -12.43
C ASP A 438 -22.72 -8.14 -13.75
N ALA A 439 -22.53 -9.15 -14.60
CA ALA A 439 -21.89 -9.00 -15.91
C ALA A 439 -22.68 -8.13 -16.93
N ALA A 440 -23.92 -7.75 -16.63
CA ALA A 440 -24.72 -6.79 -17.39
C ALA A 440 -24.72 -5.38 -16.77
N GLY A 441 -24.04 -5.18 -15.64
CA GLY A 441 -23.99 -3.90 -14.90
C GLY A 441 -25.18 -3.67 -13.96
N ILE A 442 -26.02 -4.68 -13.73
CA ILE A 442 -27.19 -4.62 -12.86
C ILE A 442 -26.74 -4.78 -11.40
N PRO A 443 -27.16 -3.91 -10.45
CA PRO A 443 -26.76 -4.02 -9.04
C PRO A 443 -27.34 -5.25 -8.35
N ASP A 444 -26.56 -5.89 -7.47
CA ASP A 444 -27.04 -7.03 -6.68
C ASP A 444 -28.16 -6.59 -5.70
N PRO A 445 -29.35 -7.22 -5.73
CA PRO A 445 -30.50 -6.82 -4.91
C PRO A 445 -30.29 -7.15 -3.44
N GLN A 446 -30.24 -6.12 -2.59
CA GLN A 446 -30.09 -6.27 -1.15
C GLN A 446 -31.46 -6.44 -0.48
N LYS A 447 -31.62 -7.44 0.39
CA LYS A 447 -32.83 -7.57 1.21
C LYS A 447 -32.81 -6.53 2.33
N ILE A 448 -33.77 -5.60 2.34
CA ILE A 448 -33.88 -4.51 3.31
C ILE A 448 -35.32 -4.45 3.85
N PRO A 449 -35.56 -4.20 5.15
CA PRO A 449 -36.90 -3.92 5.65
C PRO A 449 -37.56 -2.71 4.97
N ALA A 450 -38.88 -2.72 4.85
CA ALA A 450 -39.61 -1.57 4.32
C ALA A 450 -39.60 -0.41 5.33
N GLY A 451 -39.41 0.82 4.84
CA GLY A 451 -39.20 1.99 5.70
C GLY A 451 -38.75 3.23 4.93
N ASN A 452 -38.17 4.18 5.66
CA ASN A 452 -37.54 5.38 5.11
C ASN A 452 -36.15 5.54 5.74
N TYR A 453 -35.12 5.77 4.92
CA TYR A 453 -33.71 5.67 5.32
C TYR A 453 -32.85 6.76 4.69
N ASN A 454 -31.78 7.17 5.38
CA ASN A 454 -30.72 7.95 4.75
C ASN A 454 -29.67 6.97 4.21
N LEU A 455 -29.42 6.98 2.90
CA LEU A 455 -28.38 6.19 2.27
C LEU A 455 -27.10 7.03 2.18
N THR A 456 -26.02 6.59 2.80
CA THR A 456 -24.69 7.18 2.65
C THR A 456 -23.84 6.34 1.70
N ILE A 457 -23.20 7.02 0.74
CA ILE A 457 -22.17 6.47 -0.14
C ILE A 457 -20.83 6.85 0.49
N THR A 458 -20.03 5.85 0.82
CA THR A 458 -18.71 6.05 1.44
C THR A 458 -17.62 6.18 0.38
N GLY A 459 -16.78 7.20 0.51
CA GLY A 459 -15.66 7.52 -0.38
C GLY A 459 -14.86 8.70 0.15
N LYS A 460 -13.94 9.26 -0.67
CA LYS A 460 -13.09 10.40 -0.27
C LYS A 460 -13.89 11.64 0.16
N ALA A 461 -15.07 11.83 -0.42
CA ALA A 461 -16.14 12.66 0.14
C ALA A 461 -17.36 11.76 0.34
N ASN A 462 -17.92 11.75 1.56
CA ASN A 462 -19.17 11.03 1.81
C ASN A 462 -20.34 11.77 1.17
N TYR A 463 -21.15 11.06 0.41
CA TYR A 463 -22.39 11.58 -0.19
C TYR A 463 -23.59 11.02 0.57
N ILE A 464 -24.63 11.83 0.77
CA ILE A 464 -25.87 11.43 1.45
C ILE A 464 -27.05 11.55 0.49
N VAL A 465 -27.83 10.49 0.37
CA VAL A 465 -29.16 10.52 -0.22
C VAL A 465 -30.16 10.47 0.95
N PRO A 466 -30.80 11.60 1.32
CA PRO A 466 -31.81 11.61 2.38
C PRO A 466 -33.12 10.98 1.89
N ASP A 467 -33.92 10.51 2.85
CA ASP A 467 -35.31 10.08 2.66
C ASP A 467 -35.53 9.08 1.50
N VAL A 468 -34.70 8.04 1.45
CA VAL A 468 -34.85 6.87 0.57
C VAL A 468 -35.97 5.97 1.10
N LYS A 469 -37.11 5.99 0.38
CA LYS A 469 -38.30 5.18 0.69
C LYS A 469 -38.14 3.77 0.13
N ILE A 470 -38.33 2.75 0.97
CA ILE A 470 -38.33 1.34 0.57
C ILE A 470 -39.73 0.77 0.80
N GLU A 471 -40.40 0.40 -0.29
CA GLU A 471 -41.75 -0.16 -0.29
C GLU A 471 -41.73 -1.68 -0.12
N ALA A 472 -42.63 -2.20 0.73
CA ALA A 472 -42.72 -3.62 1.03
C ALA A 472 -43.17 -4.46 -0.18
N ASN A 473 -42.62 -5.67 -0.32
CA ASN A 473 -42.92 -6.61 -1.41
C ASN A 473 -42.66 -6.02 -2.81
N LYS A 474 -41.58 -5.24 -2.92
CA LYS A 474 -41.11 -4.66 -4.19
C LYS A 474 -39.60 -4.72 -4.30
N ASN A 475 -39.13 -4.80 -5.53
CA ASN A 475 -37.78 -4.44 -5.87
C ASN A 475 -37.70 -2.91 -6.04
N ASN A 476 -36.95 -2.25 -5.16
CA ASN A 476 -36.82 -0.80 -5.12
C ASN A 476 -35.52 -0.40 -5.84
N ALA A 477 -35.62 -0.03 -7.12
CA ALA A 477 -34.50 0.45 -7.91
C ALA A 477 -34.31 1.97 -7.70
N ILE A 478 -33.29 2.33 -6.93
CA ILE A 478 -32.91 3.70 -6.59
C ILE A 478 -31.82 4.16 -7.54
N ILE A 479 -32.11 5.16 -8.37
CA ILE A 479 -31.21 5.72 -9.39
C ILE A 479 -30.68 7.07 -8.90
N ILE A 480 -29.38 7.13 -8.66
CA ILE A 480 -28.67 8.30 -8.13
C ILE A 480 -27.80 8.90 -9.25
N PRO A 481 -28.11 10.12 -9.74
CA PRO A 481 -27.19 10.85 -10.60
C PRO A 481 -25.93 11.24 -9.82
N VAL A 482 -24.76 10.88 -10.34
CA VAL A 482 -23.44 11.22 -9.79
C VAL A 482 -22.58 11.84 -10.88
N SER A 483 -21.76 12.84 -10.52
CA SER A 483 -20.84 13.45 -11.47
C SER A 483 -19.64 12.55 -11.74
N GLU A 484 -19.20 12.55 -13.00
CA GLU A 484 -17.88 12.10 -13.44
C GLU A 484 -16.78 12.67 -12.54
N GLY A 485 -15.68 11.93 -12.38
CA GLY A 485 -14.45 12.48 -11.84
C GLY A 485 -13.64 13.14 -12.96
N SER A 486 -12.56 13.82 -12.61
CA SER A 486 -11.56 14.28 -13.57
C SER A 486 -10.16 13.79 -13.20
N ILE A 487 -9.32 13.59 -14.21
CA ILE A 487 -7.91 13.27 -14.04
C ILE A 487 -7.10 14.40 -14.65
N TYR A 488 -6.17 14.96 -13.88
CA TYR A 488 -5.18 15.93 -14.35
C TYR A 488 -3.79 15.58 -13.79
N PHE A 489 -2.75 16.20 -14.36
CA PHE A 489 -1.37 15.87 -14.08
C PHE A 489 -0.62 17.11 -13.61
N ALA A 490 0.21 16.96 -12.59
CA ALA A 490 1.02 18.04 -12.05
C ALA A 490 2.38 17.52 -11.60
N TYR A 491 3.41 18.36 -11.72
CA TYR A 491 4.68 18.08 -11.07
C TYR A 491 4.53 18.31 -9.56
N ARG A 492 4.90 17.32 -8.73
CA ARG A 492 4.71 17.33 -7.26
C ARG A 492 5.24 18.61 -6.63
N ASP A 493 6.49 18.94 -6.92
CA ASP A 493 7.22 20.05 -6.30
C ASP A 493 6.99 21.38 -7.04
N ASN A 494 6.31 21.35 -8.20
CA ASN A 494 6.12 22.47 -9.11
C ASN A 494 4.77 22.41 -9.86
N PRO A 495 3.61 22.40 -9.17
CA PRO A 495 2.31 22.11 -9.78
C PRO A 495 1.80 23.19 -10.74
N LYS A 496 2.54 24.29 -10.92
CA LYS A 496 2.25 25.35 -11.91
C LYS A 496 2.96 25.14 -13.25
N ARG A 497 3.99 24.28 -13.32
CA ARG A 497 4.63 23.91 -14.58
C ARG A 497 3.72 22.94 -15.34
N ALA A 498 3.46 23.26 -16.61
CA ALA A 498 2.71 22.38 -17.50
C ALA A 498 3.48 21.08 -17.73
N VAL A 499 2.86 19.93 -17.47
CA VAL A 499 3.48 18.62 -17.69
C VAL A 499 3.51 18.34 -19.20
N GLU A 500 4.70 18.33 -19.81
CA GLU A 500 4.85 18.26 -21.28
C GLU A 500 4.58 16.86 -21.88
N TYR A 501 4.24 15.87 -21.04
CA TYR A 501 4.06 14.46 -21.40
C TYR A 501 2.66 14.09 -21.90
N THR A 502 2.49 12.85 -22.36
CA THR A 502 1.22 12.21 -22.73
C THR A 502 1.01 10.96 -21.88
N ALA A 503 -0.17 10.89 -21.25
CA ALA A 503 -0.63 9.76 -20.47
C ALA A 503 -1.51 8.83 -21.32
N THR A 504 -1.40 7.54 -21.06
CA THR A 504 -2.31 6.50 -21.53
C THR A 504 -3.11 6.02 -20.33
N VAL A 505 -4.41 6.30 -20.33
CA VAL A 505 -5.33 6.08 -19.21
C VAL A 505 -6.19 4.85 -19.52
N PHE A 506 -6.10 3.85 -18.65
CA PHE A 506 -6.78 2.57 -18.75
C PHE A 506 -7.84 2.47 -17.64
N HIS A 507 -9.12 2.46 -18.00
CA HIS A 507 -10.18 2.06 -17.06
C HIS A 507 -9.98 0.57 -16.75
N ARG A 508 -9.68 0.23 -15.50
CA ARG A 508 -9.45 -1.15 -15.07
C ARG A 508 -10.79 -1.87 -14.95
N PHE A 509 -10.79 -3.15 -15.30
CA PHE A 509 -11.96 -4.06 -15.25
C PHE A 509 -13.15 -3.70 -16.15
N SER A 510 -13.12 -2.54 -16.82
CA SER A 510 -14.10 -2.15 -17.87
C SER A 510 -13.62 -2.54 -19.27
N THR A 511 -14.57 -2.61 -20.22
CA THR A 511 -14.33 -2.66 -21.67
C THR A 511 -14.19 -1.27 -22.33
N SER A 512 -14.17 -0.18 -21.55
CA SER A 512 -13.99 1.20 -22.04
C SER A 512 -12.70 1.32 -22.89
N GLN A 513 -12.74 2.16 -23.93
CA GLN A 513 -11.58 2.39 -24.79
C GLN A 513 -10.43 3.04 -24.00
N VAL A 514 -9.18 2.61 -24.28
CA VAL A 514 -7.97 3.21 -23.70
C VAL A 514 -7.80 4.64 -24.21
N VAL A 515 -7.79 5.61 -23.30
CA VAL A 515 -7.72 7.05 -23.63
C VAL A 515 -6.27 7.51 -23.65
N ARG A 516 -5.90 8.33 -24.64
CA ARG A 516 -4.62 9.07 -24.65
C ARG A 516 -4.89 10.53 -24.31
N GLN A 517 -4.39 10.97 -23.16
CA GLN A 517 -4.57 12.31 -22.62
C GLN A 517 -3.24 13.06 -22.65
N LYS A 518 -3.23 14.31 -23.12
CA LYS A 518 -2.08 15.19 -22.89
C LYS A 518 -2.06 15.59 -21.42
N CYS A 519 -0.90 15.52 -20.77
CA CYS A 519 -0.81 15.83 -19.33
C CYS A 519 -1.07 17.33 -19.04
N THR A 520 -1.04 18.18 -20.06
CA THR A 520 -1.46 19.59 -20.00
C THR A 520 -2.98 19.81 -20.01
N GLN A 521 -3.79 18.75 -20.05
CA GLN A 521 -5.26 18.83 -20.09
C GLN A 521 -5.86 18.10 -18.88
N GLU A 522 -6.90 18.68 -18.28
CA GLU A 522 -7.84 17.97 -17.42
C GLU A 522 -8.90 17.32 -18.33
N LEU A 523 -9.21 16.03 -18.10
CA LEU A 523 -10.29 15.31 -18.78
C LEU A 523 -11.19 14.63 -17.76
N PHE A 524 -12.47 14.52 -18.10
CA PHE A 524 -13.48 13.84 -17.30
C PHE A 524 -13.51 12.34 -17.62
N TYR A 525 -13.79 11.55 -16.59
CA TYR A 525 -13.80 10.10 -16.62
C TYR A 525 -14.95 9.56 -15.79
N GLU A 526 -15.45 8.40 -16.21
CA GLU A 526 -16.33 7.59 -15.37
C GLU A 526 -15.68 7.36 -14.00
N PRO A 527 -16.43 7.37 -12.90
CA PRO A 527 -15.89 6.93 -11.62
C PRO A 527 -15.42 5.46 -11.72
N GLY A 528 -14.33 5.08 -11.06
CA GLY A 528 -13.78 3.72 -11.19
C GLY A 528 -12.28 3.61 -10.89
N THR A 529 -11.73 2.40 -11.01
CA THR A 529 -10.29 2.14 -10.83
C THR A 529 -9.54 2.42 -12.13
N TYR A 530 -8.50 3.24 -12.09
CA TYR A 530 -7.68 3.59 -13.23
C TYR A 530 -6.23 3.16 -13.06
N HIS A 531 -5.64 2.71 -14.16
CA HIS A 531 -4.18 2.62 -14.30
C HIS A 531 -3.73 3.61 -15.37
N VAL A 532 -2.64 4.31 -15.11
CA VAL A 532 -2.13 5.37 -15.99
C VAL A 532 -0.65 5.14 -16.26
N GLU A 533 -0.29 5.08 -17.54
CA GLU A 533 1.10 5.01 -18.01
C GLU A 533 1.49 6.29 -18.73
N ILE A 534 2.51 6.99 -18.26
CA ILE A 534 2.99 8.25 -18.84
C ILE A 534 4.30 8.01 -19.58
N ASN A 535 4.47 8.64 -20.75
CA ASN A 535 5.65 8.45 -21.62
C ASN A 535 6.92 9.17 -21.14
N THR A 536 7.14 9.24 -19.83
CA THR A 536 8.40 9.64 -19.20
C THR A 536 9.49 8.59 -19.43
N LEU A 537 10.73 8.87 -18.99
CA LEU A 537 11.85 7.94 -19.07
C LEU A 537 12.45 7.71 -17.67
N PRO A 538 12.40 6.49 -17.09
CA PRO A 538 11.55 5.36 -17.50
C PRO A 538 10.04 5.72 -17.42
N PRO A 539 9.15 4.91 -18.04
CA PRO A 539 7.71 5.17 -18.02
C PRO A 539 7.13 5.18 -16.60
N PHE A 540 6.51 6.29 -16.22
CA PHE A 540 5.81 6.43 -14.95
C PHE A 540 4.49 5.67 -15.00
N LYS A 541 4.20 4.91 -13.95
CA LYS A 541 2.97 4.12 -13.83
C LYS A 541 2.30 4.43 -12.50
N ARG A 542 0.97 4.50 -12.49
CA ARG A 542 0.17 4.75 -11.30
C ARG A 542 -1.16 3.99 -11.37
N THR A 543 -1.57 3.38 -10.27
CA THR A 543 -2.93 2.85 -10.09
C THR A 543 -3.63 3.68 -9.01
N PHE A 544 -4.93 3.96 -9.18
CA PHE A 544 -5.75 4.68 -8.20
C PHE A 544 -7.25 4.51 -8.48
N ASP A 545 -8.09 4.79 -7.49
CA ASP A 545 -9.54 4.89 -7.64
C ASP A 545 -9.98 6.36 -7.78
N LEU A 546 -10.90 6.61 -8.70
CA LEU A 546 -11.50 7.92 -8.97
C LEU A 546 -12.93 7.98 -8.40
N ASN A 547 -13.16 8.81 -7.39
CA ASN A 547 -14.46 8.94 -6.71
C ASN A 547 -15.43 9.86 -7.49
N PHE A 548 -16.72 9.79 -7.13
CA PHE A 548 -17.78 10.66 -7.66
C PHE A 548 -17.42 12.15 -7.50
N GLY A 549 -17.34 12.89 -8.60
CA GLY A 549 -17.00 14.33 -8.60
C GLY A 549 -15.63 14.66 -8.00
N GLU A 550 -14.68 13.72 -8.00
CA GLU A 550 -13.31 13.96 -7.57
C GLU A 550 -12.46 14.50 -8.72
N GLN A 551 -11.69 15.56 -8.45
CA GLN A 551 -10.57 15.96 -9.30
C GLN A 551 -9.31 15.27 -8.78
N TYR A 552 -8.82 14.25 -9.49
CA TYR A 552 -7.65 13.47 -9.09
C TYR A 552 -6.37 14.01 -9.73
N GLN A 553 -5.43 14.45 -8.89
CA GLN A 553 -4.10 14.89 -9.32
C GLN A 553 -3.14 13.69 -9.40
N VAL A 554 -2.70 13.34 -10.60
CA VAL A 554 -1.57 12.43 -10.78
C VAL A 554 -0.27 13.22 -10.60
N GLU A 555 0.34 13.06 -9.43
CA GLU A 555 1.65 13.66 -9.12
C GLU A 555 2.79 12.94 -9.84
N ILE A 556 3.59 13.72 -10.58
CA ILE A 556 4.80 13.26 -11.27
C ILE A 556 6.01 13.96 -10.62
N PRO A 557 7.13 13.28 -10.34
CA PRO A 557 8.35 13.97 -9.93
C PRO A 557 8.98 14.75 -11.10
N GLU A 558 9.57 15.93 -10.85
CA GLU A 558 10.33 16.64 -11.89
C GLU A 558 11.59 15.84 -12.30
N GLU A 559 11.92 15.90 -13.59
CA GLU A 559 13.05 15.17 -14.18
C GLU A 559 14.42 15.76 -13.77
N GLY A 560 15.47 14.94 -13.81
CA GLY A 560 16.86 15.39 -13.85
C GLY A 560 17.50 15.03 -15.19
N GLN A 561 18.59 15.69 -15.57
CA GLN A 561 19.33 15.33 -16.79
C GLN A 561 20.48 14.37 -16.49
N LEU A 562 20.49 13.23 -17.19
CA LEU A 562 21.69 12.43 -17.38
C LEU A 562 22.46 12.98 -18.58
N VAL A 563 23.76 13.25 -18.39
CA VAL A 563 24.69 13.65 -19.45
C VAL A 563 25.78 12.59 -19.58
N LEU A 564 25.72 11.82 -20.67
CA LEU A 564 26.70 10.77 -20.99
C LEU A 564 27.80 11.35 -21.87
N ALA A 565 29.05 11.28 -21.40
CA ALA A 565 30.20 11.76 -22.16
C ALA A 565 30.44 10.90 -23.42
N ASN A 566 30.57 11.55 -24.57
CA ASN A 566 30.81 10.92 -25.88
C ASN A 566 32.29 11.06 -26.31
N THR A 567 33.20 11.08 -25.33
CA THR A 567 34.66 11.27 -25.51
C THR A 567 35.42 9.95 -25.71
N THR A 568 34.77 8.82 -25.50
CA THR A 568 35.35 7.48 -25.65
C THR A 568 34.32 6.56 -26.30
N SER A 569 34.76 5.72 -27.24
CA SER A 569 33.89 4.77 -27.93
C SER A 569 33.61 3.58 -27.01
N VAL A 570 32.38 3.49 -26.49
CA VAL A 570 31.92 2.38 -25.62
C VAL A 570 30.80 1.54 -26.28
N GLY A 571 30.48 1.84 -27.53
CA GLY A 571 29.52 1.09 -28.33
C GLY A 571 28.10 1.19 -27.79
N ARG A 572 27.44 0.04 -27.63
CA ARG A 572 26.05 -0.01 -27.15
C ARG A 572 26.00 0.14 -25.64
N VAL A 573 25.38 1.22 -25.18
CA VAL A 573 25.07 1.48 -23.78
C VAL A 573 23.61 1.11 -23.52
N VAL A 574 23.37 0.39 -22.43
CA VAL A 574 22.04 -0.05 -21.98
C VAL A 574 21.78 0.55 -20.60
N LEU A 575 20.68 1.29 -20.45
CA LEU A 575 20.29 1.87 -19.17
C LEU A 575 19.23 0.98 -18.50
N TYR A 576 19.45 0.72 -17.21
CA TYR A 576 18.61 -0.13 -16.39
C TYR A 576 18.05 0.61 -15.18
N TYR A 577 16.81 0.30 -14.82
CA TYR A 577 16.11 0.79 -13.63
C TYR A 577 15.77 -0.38 -12.69
N PRO A 578 15.62 -0.15 -11.38
CA PRO A 578 15.21 -1.18 -10.43
C PRO A 578 13.77 -1.63 -10.69
N PHE A 579 13.59 -2.94 -10.81
CA PHE A 579 12.30 -3.62 -10.84
C PHE A 579 12.34 -4.70 -9.75
N GLY A 580 12.30 -4.23 -8.49
CA GLY A 580 12.73 -5.02 -7.34
C GLY A 580 14.21 -5.38 -7.42
N ASP A 581 14.54 -6.59 -6.98
CA ASP A 581 15.89 -7.16 -6.98
C ASP A 581 16.50 -7.38 -8.39
N GLN A 582 15.74 -7.09 -9.46
CA GLN A 582 16.22 -7.19 -10.84
C GLN A 582 16.30 -5.80 -11.50
N PHE A 583 17.35 -5.60 -12.28
CA PHE A 583 17.51 -4.40 -13.11
C PHE A 583 16.93 -4.65 -14.50
N ARG A 584 15.87 -3.92 -14.85
CA ARG A 584 15.23 -4.01 -16.18
C ARG A 584 15.74 -2.92 -17.10
N ILE A 585 15.92 -3.26 -18.37
CA ILE A 585 16.26 -2.30 -19.43
C ILE A 585 15.06 -1.37 -19.63
N PHE A 586 15.31 -0.06 -19.68
CA PHE A 586 14.33 0.93 -20.12
C PHE A 586 14.77 1.73 -21.35
N TYR A 587 16.08 1.80 -21.62
CA TYR A 587 16.63 2.55 -22.73
C TYR A 587 17.93 1.90 -23.22
N SER A 588 18.27 2.07 -24.49
CA SER A 588 19.62 1.77 -24.99
C SER A 588 20.00 2.72 -26.10
N LEU A 589 21.24 3.21 -26.06
CA LEU A 589 21.82 4.15 -27.01
C LEU A 589 23.19 3.65 -27.49
N GLN A 590 23.77 4.38 -28.43
CA GLN A 590 25.09 4.11 -28.98
C GLN A 590 26.01 5.31 -28.68
N ILE A 591 27.19 5.06 -28.11
CA ILE A 591 28.23 6.08 -27.87
C ILE A 591 29.46 5.70 -28.68
N ASN A 592 29.71 6.48 -29.74
CA ASN A 592 30.74 6.19 -30.73
C ASN A 592 32.10 6.84 -30.41
N GLY A 593 32.19 7.73 -29.40
CA GLY A 593 33.42 8.42 -29.03
C GLY A 593 33.73 9.65 -29.89
N SER A 594 32.69 10.26 -30.49
CA SER A 594 32.82 11.42 -31.37
C SER A 594 31.55 12.26 -31.38
N GLY A 595 31.69 13.57 -31.18
CA GLY A 595 30.59 14.54 -31.17
C GLY A 595 30.05 14.85 -29.76
N GLU A 596 28.91 15.54 -29.71
CA GLU A 596 28.35 16.07 -28.46
C GLU A 596 27.99 14.99 -27.41
N PRO A 597 28.05 15.33 -26.10
CA PRO A 597 27.53 14.49 -25.03
C PRO A 597 26.05 14.17 -25.21
N GLN A 598 25.65 12.92 -24.95
CA GLN A 598 24.27 12.49 -25.06
C GLN A 598 23.49 12.90 -23.80
N LYS A 599 22.40 13.66 -23.98
CA LYS A 599 21.58 14.19 -22.89
C LYS A 599 20.22 13.50 -22.85
N LEU A 600 19.80 13.06 -21.67
CA LEU A 600 18.53 12.38 -21.44
C LEU A 600 17.85 12.96 -20.20
N SER A 601 16.63 13.47 -20.33
CA SER A 601 15.75 13.68 -19.18
C SER A 601 15.35 12.33 -18.58
N LEU A 602 15.57 12.15 -17.29
CA LEU A 602 15.19 10.96 -16.54
C LEU A 602 14.41 11.32 -15.27
N LEU A 603 13.46 10.49 -14.87
CA LEU A 603 12.82 10.65 -13.56
C LEU A 603 13.82 10.37 -12.42
N PRO A 604 13.64 10.98 -11.23
CA PRO A 604 14.52 10.74 -10.09
C PRO A 604 14.53 9.28 -9.67
N GLY A 605 15.71 8.77 -9.31
CA GLY A 605 15.89 7.36 -8.95
C GLY A 605 17.34 6.89 -9.05
N THR A 606 17.57 5.64 -8.64
CA THR A 606 18.86 4.95 -8.80
C THR A 606 18.83 4.09 -10.06
N TYR A 607 19.90 4.11 -10.84
CA TYR A 607 19.99 3.48 -12.15
C TYR A 607 21.36 2.82 -12.38
N LYS A 608 21.46 2.01 -13.43
CA LYS A 608 22.71 1.41 -13.88
C LYS A 608 22.92 1.61 -15.38
N ALA A 609 24.14 1.94 -15.80
CA ALA A 609 24.56 1.98 -17.19
C ALA A 609 25.46 0.76 -17.47
N GLY A 610 25.02 -0.12 -18.38
CA GLY A 610 25.77 -1.29 -18.83
C GLY A 610 26.36 -1.08 -20.23
N PHE A 611 27.64 -1.39 -20.41
CA PHE A 611 28.33 -1.32 -21.71
C PHE A 611 29.41 -2.40 -21.82
N ARG A 612 29.99 -2.57 -23.01
CA ARG A 612 31.11 -3.50 -23.25
C ARG A 612 32.23 -2.78 -23.98
N LYS A 613 33.47 -2.95 -23.52
CA LYS A 613 34.66 -2.28 -24.11
C LYS A 613 35.04 -2.88 -25.46
N THR A 614 34.74 -4.16 -25.66
CA THR A 614 34.79 -4.84 -26.97
C THR A 614 33.58 -5.78 -27.09
N PRO A 615 33.17 -6.22 -28.29
CA PRO A 615 31.99 -7.08 -28.46
C PRO A 615 32.00 -8.34 -27.58
N ASN A 616 33.20 -8.89 -27.36
CA ASN A 616 33.45 -10.12 -26.61
C ASN A 616 33.86 -9.87 -25.14
N SER A 617 33.96 -8.62 -24.67
CA SER A 617 34.26 -8.36 -23.25
C SER A 617 33.06 -8.68 -22.36
N GLU A 618 33.33 -8.92 -21.08
CA GLU A 618 32.30 -8.83 -20.05
C GLU A 618 31.66 -7.44 -20.04
N GLN A 619 30.45 -7.36 -19.47
CA GLN A 619 29.69 -6.12 -19.38
C GLN A 619 30.14 -5.32 -18.17
N THR A 620 30.76 -4.17 -18.40
CA THR A 620 30.97 -3.16 -17.36
C THR A 620 29.62 -2.56 -16.96
N ILE A 621 29.37 -2.41 -15.67
CA ILE A 621 28.15 -1.83 -15.10
C ILE A 621 28.57 -0.68 -14.19
N VAL A 622 27.98 0.50 -14.39
CA VAL A 622 28.24 1.70 -13.58
C VAL A 622 26.93 2.20 -12.99
N ASP A 623 26.90 2.38 -11.67
CA ASP A 623 25.74 2.82 -10.92
C ASP A 623 25.68 4.35 -10.87
N PHE A 624 24.49 4.93 -11.03
CA PHE A 624 24.29 6.37 -10.96
C PHE A 624 22.93 6.72 -10.34
N VAL A 625 22.78 7.97 -9.88
CA VAL A 625 21.53 8.49 -9.30
C VAL A 625 21.12 9.75 -10.06
N ILE A 626 19.82 9.87 -10.32
CA ILE A 626 19.18 11.08 -10.83
C ILE A 626 18.36 11.70 -9.71
N THR A 627 18.49 13.01 -9.55
CA THR A 627 17.65 13.83 -8.66
C THR A 627 16.96 14.91 -9.48
N SER A 628 15.77 15.34 -9.04
CA SER A 628 14.94 16.33 -9.73
C SER A 628 15.73 17.62 -10.01
N ASN A 629 15.56 18.22 -11.18
CA ASN A 629 16.14 19.49 -11.61
C ASN A 629 17.67 19.59 -11.56
N ASN A 630 18.39 18.47 -11.42
CA ASN A 630 19.85 18.42 -11.36
C ASN A 630 20.46 17.77 -12.62
N VAL A 631 21.77 17.98 -12.83
CA VAL A 631 22.55 17.40 -13.93
C VAL A 631 23.53 16.36 -13.38
N THR A 632 23.29 15.10 -13.72
CA THR A 632 24.19 13.97 -13.42
C THR A 632 25.08 13.71 -14.63
N ASN A 633 26.37 14.06 -14.53
CA ASN A 633 27.37 13.74 -15.54
C ASN A 633 27.90 12.31 -15.31
N LEU A 634 27.96 11.50 -16.37
CA LEU A 634 28.43 10.12 -16.32
C LEU A 634 29.40 9.83 -17.47
N GLU A 635 30.64 9.51 -17.12
CA GLU A 635 31.66 9.06 -18.06
C GLU A 635 31.74 7.54 -18.07
N LEU A 636 31.71 6.93 -19.26
CA LEU A 636 31.90 5.49 -19.46
C LEU A 636 33.28 5.27 -20.09
N LYS A 637 34.13 4.48 -19.43
CA LYS A 637 35.56 4.30 -19.74
C LYS A 637 35.97 2.85 -19.56
#